data_AF-A0A1F7F7G6-F1
#
_entry.id   AF-A0A1F7F7G6-F1
#
_cell.length_a   1.000
_cell.length_b   1.000
_cell.length_c   1.000
_cell.angle_alpha   90.00
_cell.angle_beta   90.00
_cell.angle_gamma   90.00
#
_symmetry.space_group_name_H-M   'P 1'
#
loop_
_entity.id
_entity.type
_entity.pdbx_description
1 polymer ?
#
loop_
_entity_poly.entity_id
_entity_poly.type
_entity_poly.pdbx_seq_one_letter_code
_entity_poly.pdbx_strand_id
1 'polypeptide(L)'
;MPVSRMVPVVFATLFVLWSLGGGAEILRPVIERVYPEECYAGATVTIVGSGLVPDSGGAQVTVDKASAQVLFARHDSMVIKLPYTLNEGQTKIRVFNRDEKSKPFLISVITLNTPKIIRFMLGGLAFLLLGVFTLTAGLRKYTDRRIRRIIDVMVRNPWLAFLTGALLSSVSQSSTSAGLLLLGIADAGIITLSKCLWVLVGANIGSTITAFFLQFGIAKHAILIIAAGAALTVVSRGRRYKWFLPDLVLGAGFLFYGVHILENGFTPLEGHPAVIDFFSAYSAATPTGFALCFIAGALLVMALQSSGAATVLLVGIAQTTRLFDLPSCVAVLMGVNFGVPLVPLLVARFGEVTGKRTACGHFLINTWGSVVALAAFPFLPGLVDALVPGSPYLIDPDKKIIYPLIGLHVSVAFLALNLLSALTALPFLRLLERLAVKWYPHEQSKTEKELESVGVRDQGATLQKIAEKIRDMSLIDQRLLHRLEQMLSAGPEAGLREMEALLTSMGDLHGAVVAKISGLMKISGYSVNVLKLEQSMYTVVELYKISSLAHRALTSVLTLDRHNVTLTGELEKQVKDLSGKIIGFMEDLGAVLDDPAYLTKAEIRYREIAINRAEERTKALLIEAIGKAAYTPETGQHLLQLISTYEQIGNHVYRIFDFCLLQADNVR
;
A
#
# COMPACT_ATOMS: atom_id res chain seq x y z
N MET A 1 42.71 7.80 83.97
CA MET A 1 43.49 7.74 82.71
C MET A 1 44.44 8.92 82.70
N PRO A 2 45.75 8.75 82.45
CA PRO A 2 46.71 9.84 82.61
C PRO A 2 46.63 10.82 81.43
N VAL A 3 46.78 12.10 81.77
CA VAL A 3 46.73 13.29 80.91
C VAL A 3 47.77 13.27 79.77
N SER A 4 48.71 12.31 79.77
CA SER A 4 49.76 12.13 78.77
C SER A 4 49.31 11.56 77.42
N ARG A 5 48.05 11.13 77.26
CA ARG A 5 47.49 10.65 75.97
C ARG A 5 46.64 11.67 75.21
N MET A 6 46.34 12.83 75.79
CA MET A 6 45.52 13.86 75.13
C MET A 6 46.33 14.82 74.24
N VAL A 7 47.61 15.05 74.56
CA VAL A 7 48.46 16.01 73.83
C VAL A 7 48.72 15.61 72.36
N PRO A 8 48.99 14.32 72.02
CA PRO A 8 49.18 13.92 70.63
C PRO A 8 47.90 13.99 69.81
N VAL A 9 46.74 13.75 70.44
CA VAL A 9 45.43 13.76 69.78
C VAL A 9 44.99 15.19 69.48
N VAL A 10 45.23 16.16 70.38
CA VAL A 10 44.91 17.57 70.13
C VAL A 10 45.83 18.17 69.05
N PHE A 11 47.12 17.83 69.03
CA PHE A 11 48.02 18.25 67.95
C PHE A 11 47.72 17.56 66.61
N ALA A 12 47.34 16.28 66.60
CA ALA A 12 46.89 15.61 65.37
C ALA A 12 45.58 16.21 64.85
N THR A 13 44.65 16.57 65.75
CA THR A 13 43.37 17.20 65.37
C THR A 13 43.59 18.64 64.89
N LEU A 14 44.51 19.40 65.50
CA LEU A 14 44.88 20.75 65.03
C LEU A 14 45.70 20.71 63.74
N PHE A 15 46.55 19.70 63.52
CA PHE A 15 47.29 19.51 62.26
C PHE A 15 46.38 19.06 61.13
N VAL A 16 45.36 18.23 61.42
CA VAL A 16 44.30 17.87 60.47
C VAL A 16 43.40 19.08 60.20
N LEU A 17 43.04 19.90 61.20
CA LEU A 17 42.29 21.14 60.97
C LEU A 17 43.12 22.21 60.24
N TRP A 18 44.44 22.24 60.42
CA TRP A 18 45.35 23.12 59.68
C TRP A 18 45.62 22.61 58.25
N SER A 19 45.71 21.29 58.04
CA SER A 19 45.84 20.68 56.70
C SER A 19 44.52 20.66 55.92
N LEU A 20 43.37 20.73 56.61
CA LEU A 20 42.05 20.97 56.02
C LEU A 20 41.81 22.47 55.72
N GLY A 21 42.72 23.34 56.16
CA GLY A 21 42.83 24.73 55.73
C GLY A 21 43.64 24.91 54.44
N GLY A 22 43.84 23.85 53.66
CA GLY A 22 44.40 23.93 52.31
C GLY A 22 43.43 24.70 51.42
N GLY A 23 43.83 25.92 51.01
CA GLY A 23 43.06 26.70 50.05
C GLY A 23 42.78 25.86 48.81
N ALA A 24 41.50 25.78 48.42
CA ALA A 24 41.10 25.16 47.17
C ALA A 24 41.93 25.81 46.04
N GLU A 25 42.82 25.05 45.40
CA GLU A 25 43.51 25.49 44.20
C GLU A 25 42.43 25.92 43.20
N ILE A 26 42.40 27.21 42.87
CA ILE A 26 41.51 27.74 41.85
C ILE A 26 42.03 27.21 40.52
N LEU A 27 41.55 26.04 40.12
CA LEU A 27 41.92 25.42 38.85
C LEU A 27 41.39 26.29 37.72
N ARG A 28 42.32 26.87 36.95
CA ARG A 28 41.99 27.61 35.74
C ARG A 28 41.22 26.69 34.79
N PRO A 29 40.02 27.07 34.33
CA PRO A 29 39.22 26.20 33.48
C PRO A 29 39.91 25.97 32.13
N VAL A 30 40.00 24.71 31.70
CA VAL A 30 40.57 24.31 30.42
C VAL A 30 39.48 23.64 29.59
N ILE A 31 39.24 24.17 28.39
CA ILE A 31 38.38 23.52 27.40
C ILE A 31 39.28 22.61 26.57
N GLU A 32 39.06 21.30 26.65
CA GLU A 32 39.79 20.31 25.86
C GLU A 32 39.06 20.02 24.55
N ARG A 33 37.73 19.92 24.61
CA ARG A 33 36.89 19.62 23.46
C ARG A 33 35.51 20.24 23.60
N VAL A 34 34.90 20.58 22.48
CA VAL A 34 33.50 20.99 22.39
C VAL A 34 32.79 20.08 21.40
N TYR A 35 31.59 19.61 21.71
CA TYR A 35 30.82 18.75 20.83
C TYR A 35 29.33 19.14 20.79
N PRO A 36 28.75 19.32 19.59
CA PRO A 36 29.41 19.38 18.28
C PRO A 36 30.19 20.70 18.08
N GLU A 37 31.27 20.68 17.28
CA GLU A 37 32.06 21.89 16.93
C GLU A 37 31.39 22.75 15.86
N GLU A 38 30.56 22.15 15.00
CA GLU A 38 29.65 22.84 14.09
C GLU A 38 28.21 22.73 14.61
N CYS A 39 27.53 23.86 14.78
CA CYS A 39 26.22 23.89 15.43
C CYS A 39 25.37 25.09 15.01
N TYR A 40 24.08 25.07 15.37
CA TYR A 40 23.15 26.16 15.11
C TYR A 40 23.09 27.15 16.27
N ALA A 41 22.71 28.40 16.00
CA ALA A 41 22.30 29.32 17.05
C ALA A 41 21.15 28.69 17.86
N GLY A 42 21.18 28.83 19.19
CA GLY A 42 20.20 28.17 20.07
C GLY A 42 20.45 26.68 20.35
N ALA A 43 21.43 26.04 19.70
CA ALA A 43 21.75 24.63 19.90
C ALA A 43 22.35 24.36 21.29
N THR A 44 22.25 23.11 21.72
CA THR A 44 22.89 22.64 22.95
C THR A 44 24.26 22.05 22.61
N VAL A 45 25.29 22.46 23.35
CA VAL A 45 26.67 22.08 23.12
C VAL A 45 27.29 21.57 24.41
N THR A 46 28.05 20.48 24.32
CA THR A 46 28.78 19.90 25.45
C THR A 46 30.24 20.34 25.39
N ILE A 47 30.70 20.98 26.45
CA ILE A 47 32.09 21.36 26.70
C ILE A 47 32.69 20.27 27.58
N VAL A 48 33.83 19.70 27.19
CA VAL A 48 34.58 18.72 27.95
C VAL A 48 35.93 19.32 28.33
N GLY A 49 36.33 19.16 29.58
CA GLY A 49 37.58 19.72 30.08
C GLY A 49 37.66 19.74 31.60
N SER A 50 38.71 20.36 32.14
CA SER A 50 39.01 20.37 33.57
C SER A 50 38.76 21.75 34.20
N GLY A 51 38.43 21.77 35.50
CA GLY A 51 38.17 23.01 36.24
C GLY A 51 36.88 23.74 35.83
N LEU A 52 35.92 23.04 35.20
CA LEU A 52 34.70 23.62 34.63
C LEU A 52 33.65 24.00 35.67
N VAL A 53 33.60 23.32 36.83
CA VAL A 53 32.62 23.56 37.91
C VAL A 53 33.32 24.09 39.15
N PRO A 54 32.89 25.22 39.75
CA PRO A 54 33.41 25.69 41.02
C PRO A 54 32.80 24.90 42.19
N ASP A 55 33.61 24.58 43.21
CA ASP A 55 33.14 23.93 44.47
C ASP A 55 32.12 24.78 45.25
N SER A 56 31.96 26.05 44.89
CA SER A 56 30.94 26.98 45.40
C SER A 56 30.89 28.23 44.52
N GLY A 57 29.81 28.38 43.76
CA GLY A 57 29.57 29.45 42.77
C GLY A 57 29.25 28.89 41.39
N GLY A 58 28.26 29.44 40.68
CA GLY A 58 27.88 28.94 39.35
C GLY A 58 28.95 29.29 38.30
N ALA A 59 29.38 28.31 37.51
CA ALA A 59 30.23 28.58 36.35
C ALA A 59 29.52 29.48 35.35
N GLN A 60 30.20 30.49 34.83
CA GLN A 60 29.67 31.35 33.76
C GLN A 60 30.33 30.97 32.44
N VAL A 61 29.54 30.87 31.37
CA VAL A 61 30.05 30.62 30.04
C VAL A 61 29.64 31.77 29.14
N THR A 62 30.60 32.30 28.37
CA THR A 62 30.30 33.31 27.35
C THR A 62 30.60 32.76 25.96
N VAL A 63 29.75 33.14 25.02
CA VAL A 63 29.83 32.80 23.61
C VAL A 63 29.80 34.12 22.84
N ASP A 64 30.93 34.47 22.22
CA ASP A 64 31.18 35.79 21.61
C ASP A 64 30.71 36.98 22.47
N LYS A 65 31.09 36.96 23.76
CA LYS A 65 30.77 37.97 24.79
C LYS A 65 29.32 37.97 25.30
N ALA A 66 28.40 37.22 24.69
CA ALA A 66 27.07 36.99 25.24
C ALA A 66 27.14 35.88 26.30
N SER A 67 26.39 36.02 27.40
CA SER A 67 26.28 34.94 28.40
C SER A 67 25.45 33.79 27.82
N ALA A 68 25.96 32.57 27.89
CA ALA A 68 25.24 31.36 27.51
C ALA A 68 24.57 30.73 28.74
N GLN A 69 23.42 30.11 28.52
CA GLN A 69 22.71 29.41 29.59
C GLN A 69 23.39 28.07 29.87
N VAL A 70 23.83 27.84 31.10
CA VAL A 70 24.34 26.53 31.54
C VAL A 70 23.14 25.66 31.92
N LEU A 71 22.95 24.56 31.20
CA LEU A 71 21.85 23.61 31.44
C LEU A 71 22.26 22.55 32.46
N PHE A 72 23.51 22.09 32.40
CA PHE A 72 24.04 21.05 33.26
C PHE A 72 25.56 21.20 33.39
N ALA A 73 26.12 20.90 34.55
CA ALA A 73 27.56 20.96 34.76
C ALA A 73 28.05 19.88 35.74
N ARG A 74 29.16 19.23 35.38
CA ARG A 74 29.94 18.25 36.16
C ARG A 74 31.40 18.67 36.15
N HIS A 75 32.21 18.07 37.03
CA HIS A 75 33.63 18.38 37.17
C HIS A 75 34.43 18.32 35.85
N ASP A 76 34.04 17.43 34.92
CA ASP A 76 34.72 17.14 33.65
C ASP A 76 33.96 17.60 32.39
N SER A 77 32.71 18.05 32.54
CA SER A 77 31.81 18.30 31.42
C SER A 77 30.73 19.32 31.74
N MET A 78 30.37 20.16 30.77
CA MET A 78 29.34 21.18 30.92
C MET A 78 28.50 21.29 29.66
N VAL A 79 27.18 21.27 29.83
CA VAL A 79 26.21 21.41 28.75
C VAL A 79 25.66 22.83 28.78
N ILE A 80 25.83 23.54 27.68
CA ILE A 80 25.36 24.92 27.51
C ILE A 80 24.36 25.03 26.37
N LYS A 81 23.46 26.00 26.45
CA LYS A 81 22.61 26.43 25.34
C LYS A 81 23.17 27.71 24.73
N LEU A 82 23.45 27.66 23.43
CA LEU A 82 23.98 28.80 22.69
C LEU A 82 22.92 29.91 22.56
N PRO A 83 23.31 31.20 22.56
CA PRO A 83 22.39 32.29 22.26
C PRO A 83 21.75 32.15 20.86
N TYR A 84 20.47 32.50 20.73
CA TYR A 84 19.77 32.53 19.43
C TYR A 84 20.24 33.69 18.53
N THR A 85 20.94 34.67 19.08
CA THR A 85 21.41 35.88 18.38
C THR A 85 22.79 35.71 17.71
N LEU A 86 23.35 34.50 17.69
CA LEU A 86 24.64 34.24 17.06
C LEU A 86 24.55 34.34 15.54
N ASN A 87 25.52 35.01 14.93
CA ASN A 87 25.66 35.09 13.48
C ASN A 87 26.42 33.86 12.93
N GLU A 88 26.24 33.59 11.64
CA GLU A 88 26.97 32.55 10.93
C GLU A 88 28.49 32.81 10.96
N GLY A 89 29.28 31.76 11.21
CA GLY A 89 30.74 31.81 11.21
C GLY A 89 31.40 31.39 12.53
N GLN A 90 32.69 31.71 12.65
CA GLN A 90 33.54 31.28 13.77
C GLN A 90 33.24 32.08 15.04
N THR A 91 32.84 31.37 16.09
CA THR A 91 32.41 31.92 17.38
C THR A 91 33.30 31.41 18.51
N LYS A 92 33.62 32.27 19.50
CA LYS A 92 34.52 31.94 20.62
C LYS A 92 33.74 31.57 21.88
N ILE A 93 33.98 30.38 22.43
CA ILE A 93 33.49 29.93 23.74
C ILE A 93 34.56 30.17 24.79
N ARG A 94 34.15 30.70 25.96
CA ARG A 94 35.00 30.84 27.15
C ARG A 94 34.24 30.44 28.40
N VAL A 95 34.88 29.62 29.23
CA VAL A 95 34.38 29.24 30.56
C VAL A 95 35.08 30.11 31.60
N PHE A 96 34.31 30.62 32.55
CA PHE A 96 34.75 31.43 33.68
C PHE A 96 34.49 30.66 34.96
N ASN A 97 35.54 30.53 35.77
CA ASN A 97 35.48 29.99 37.12
C ASN A 97 36.05 31.05 38.06
N ARG A 98 35.16 31.74 38.80
CA ARG A 98 35.50 32.92 39.60
C ARG A 98 36.22 33.98 38.74
N ASP A 99 37.48 34.30 39.07
CA ASP A 99 38.28 35.32 38.37
C ASP A 99 39.12 34.75 37.21
N GLU A 100 39.16 33.42 37.06
CA GLU A 100 39.96 32.73 36.04
C GLU A 100 39.13 32.41 34.79
N LYS A 101 39.76 32.56 33.62
CA LYS A 101 39.14 32.32 32.31
C LYS A 101 39.92 31.32 31.46
N SER A 102 39.16 30.49 30.74
CA SER A 102 39.73 29.54 29.78
C SER A 102 40.31 30.26 28.56
N LYS A 103 41.20 29.57 27.84
CA LYS A 103 41.52 29.96 26.45
C LYS A 103 40.24 29.86 25.60
N PRO A 104 40.06 30.75 24.60
CA PRO A 104 38.90 30.67 23.73
C PRO A 104 38.95 29.38 22.91
N PHE A 105 37.86 28.60 22.92
CA PHE A 105 37.64 27.51 21.99
C PHE A 105 36.78 28.01 20.83
N LEU A 106 37.14 27.68 19.60
CA LEU A 106 36.42 28.12 18.41
C LEU A 106 35.40 27.07 17.98
N ILE A 107 34.16 27.50 17.74
CA ILE A 107 33.09 26.69 17.15
C ILE A 107 32.59 27.39 15.87
N SER A 108 32.02 26.62 14.95
CA SER A 108 31.41 27.15 13.73
C SER A 108 29.88 27.19 13.90
N VAL A 109 29.30 28.39 13.82
CA VAL A 109 27.84 28.56 13.78
C VAL A 109 27.39 28.51 12.33
N ILE A 110 26.52 27.56 11.99
CA ILE A 110 26.00 27.34 10.64
C ILE A 110 24.52 27.73 10.54
N THR A 111 24.07 28.07 9.34
CA THR A 111 22.65 28.36 9.05
C THR A 111 22.03 27.29 8.16
N LEU A 112 20.70 27.15 8.22
CA LEU A 112 19.98 26.21 7.37
C LEU A 112 19.93 26.75 5.93
N ASN A 113 20.48 25.98 5.00
CA ASN A 113 20.25 26.22 3.57
C ASN A 113 18.91 25.58 3.15
N THR A 114 17.81 26.23 3.50
CA THR A 114 16.44 25.74 3.25
C THR A 114 16.19 25.37 1.78
N PRO A 115 16.61 26.17 0.76
CA PRO A 115 16.44 25.78 -0.64
C PRO A 115 17.22 24.51 -1.03
N LYS A 116 18.42 24.31 -0.47
CA LYS A 116 19.17 23.07 -0.66
C LYS A 116 18.40 21.90 -0.05
N ILE A 117 17.96 22.02 1.20
CA ILE A 117 17.21 20.97 1.92
C ILE A 117 15.96 20.58 1.12
N ILE A 118 15.12 21.54 0.72
CA ILE A 118 13.90 21.27 -0.05
C ILE A 118 14.22 20.52 -1.36
N ARG A 119 15.26 20.92 -2.10
CA ARG A 119 15.66 20.23 -3.33
C ARG A 119 16.10 18.78 -3.09
N PHE A 120 16.88 18.55 -2.03
CA PHE A 120 17.26 17.18 -1.63
C PHE A 120 16.03 16.38 -1.20
N MET A 121 15.11 16.96 -0.42
CA MET A 121 13.90 16.27 0.01
C MET A 121 12.99 15.89 -1.17
N LEU A 122 12.69 16.84 -2.06
CA LEU A 122 11.86 16.59 -3.24
C LEU A 122 12.53 15.62 -4.21
N GLY A 123 13.82 15.80 -4.50
CA GLY A 123 14.57 14.92 -5.40
C GLY A 123 14.70 13.50 -4.84
N GLY A 124 15.01 13.38 -3.55
CA GLY A 124 15.16 12.10 -2.87
C GLY A 124 13.84 11.34 -2.79
N LEU A 125 12.74 12.05 -2.45
CA LEU A 125 11.40 11.48 -2.49
C LEU A 125 11.01 11.05 -3.91
N ALA A 126 11.27 11.87 -4.94
CA ALA A 126 10.98 11.53 -6.32
C ALA A 126 11.72 10.27 -6.77
N PHE A 127 13.03 10.15 -6.49
CA PHE A 127 13.80 8.94 -6.79
C PHE A 127 13.35 7.72 -6.00
N LEU A 128 13.00 7.89 -4.72
CA LEU A 128 12.49 6.81 -3.87
C LEU A 128 11.16 6.28 -4.42
N LEU A 129 10.22 7.17 -4.75
CA LEU A 129 8.93 6.81 -5.33
C LEU A 129 9.08 6.19 -6.72
N LEU A 130 9.93 6.78 -7.57
CA LEU A 130 10.25 6.22 -8.89
C LEU A 130 10.82 4.81 -8.74
N GLY A 131 11.74 4.60 -7.80
CA GLY A 131 12.31 3.29 -7.49
C GLY A 131 11.24 2.27 -7.10
N VAL A 132 10.35 2.62 -6.18
CA VAL A 132 9.22 1.76 -5.79
C VAL A 132 8.32 1.46 -6.99
N PHE A 133 7.97 2.45 -7.82
CA PHE A 133 7.12 2.25 -8.99
C PHE A 133 7.79 1.36 -10.06
N THR A 134 9.07 1.58 -10.36
CA THR A 134 9.82 0.75 -11.31
C THR A 134 9.98 -0.68 -10.80
N LEU A 135 10.29 -0.86 -9.52
CA LEU A 135 10.39 -2.19 -8.89
C LEU A 135 9.04 -2.92 -8.97
N THR A 136 7.94 -2.20 -8.69
CA THR A 136 6.56 -2.71 -8.81
C THR A 136 6.24 -3.09 -10.25
N ALA A 137 6.61 -2.27 -11.25
CA ALA A 137 6.38 -2.58 -12.66
C ALA A 137 7.12 -3.84 -13.10
N GLY A 138 8.38 -4.02 -12.67
CA GLY A 138 9.15 -5.25 -12.91
C GLY A 138 8.45 -6.48 -12.32
N LEU A 139 8.06 -6.41 -11.04
CA LEU A 139 7.37 -7.52 -10.37
C LEU A 139 5.98 -7.83 -10.98
N ARG A 140 5.24 -6.81 -11.46
CA ARG A 140 3.98 -6.99 -12.20
C ARG A 140 4.18 -7.70 -13.53
N LYS A 141 5.19 -7.31 -14.32
CA LYS A 141 5.53 -7.99 -15.59
C LYS A 141 5.80 -9.50 -15.41
N TYR A 142 6.32 -9.90 -14.25
CA TYR A 142 6.48 -11.31 -13.90
C TYR A 142 5.14 -12.01 -13.58
N THR A 143 4.19 -11.28 -13.00
CA THR A 143 2.92 -11.79 -12.46
C THR A 143 1.79 -11.83 -13.51
N ASP A 144 1.72 -10.89 -14.44
CA ASP A 144 0.62 -10.74 -15.40
C ASP A 144 0.34 -12.02 -16.22
N ARG A 145 1.39 -12.75 -16.60
CA ARG A 145 1.26 -14.01 -17.36
C ARG A 145 0.68 -15.17 -16.54
N ARG A 146 0.49 -14.99 -15.24
CA ARG A 146 0.12 -16.05 -14.28
C ARG A 146 -1.16 -15.74 -13.50
N ILE A 147 -1.81 -14.60 -13.74
CA ILE A 147 -3.01 -14.17 -13.00
C ILE A 147 -4.10 -15.24 -12.98
N ARG A 148 -4.40 -15.91 -14.11
CA ARG A 148 -5.39 -17.02 -14.13
C ARG A 148 -5.02 -18.14 -13.14
N ARG A 149 -3.77 -18.59 -13.15
CA ARG A 149 -3.29 -19.65 -12.23
C ARG A 149 -3.31 -19.18 -10.77
N ILE A 150 -3.01 -17.92 -10.52
CA ILE A 150 -3.08 -17.31 -9.18
C ILE A 150 -4.53 -17.34 -8.67
N ILE A 151 -5.49 -16.94 -9.50
CA ILE A 151 -6.92 -16.99 -9.17
C ILE A 151 -7.36 -18.44 -8.89
N ASP A 152 -6.96 -19.40 -9.74
CA ASP A 152 -7.32 -20.82 -9.55
C ASP A 152 -6.84 -21.37 -8.19
N VAL A 153 -5.65 -20.96 -7.75
CA VAL A 153 -5.10 -21.37 -6.43
C VAL A 153 -5.86 -20.68 -5.28
N MET A 154 -6.18 -19.39 -5.41
CA MET A 154 -6.96 -18.65 -4.40
C MET A 154 -8.33 -19.27 -4.16
N VAL A 155 -8.97 -19.81 -5.21
CA VAL A 155 -10.31 -20.40 -5.12
C VAL A 155 -10.31 -21.77 -4.44
N ARG A 156 -9.19 -22.50 -4.38
CA ARG A 156 -9.19 -23.89 -3.87
C ARG A 156 -9.31 -24.02 -2.36
N ASN A 157 -8.54 -23.25 -1.57
CA ASN A 157 -8.47 -23.41 -0.11
C ASN A 157 -8.14 -22.07 0.58
N PRO A 158 -8.76 -21.73 1.73
CA PRO A 158 -8.45 -20.53 2.51
C PRO A 158 -6.97 -20.33 2.88
N TRP A 159 -6.24 -21.39 3.23
CA TRP A 159 -4.80 -21.29 3.54
C TRP A 159 -3.96 -21.00 2.28
N LEU A 160 -4.35 -21.58 1.14
CA LEU A 160 -3.73 -21.25 -0.15
C LEU A 160 -4.05 -19.81 -0.55
N ALA A 161 -5.27 -19.32 -0.29
CA ALA A 161 -5.63 -17.92 -0.48
C ALA A 161 -4.74 -16.99 0.36
N PHE A 162 -4.53 -17.29 1.65
CA PHE A 162 -3.61 -16.53 2.50
C PHE A 162 -2.17 -16.52 1.97
N LEU A 163 -1.61 -17.69 1.64
CA LEU A 163 -0.25 -17.77 1.09
C LEU A 163 -0.14 -17.05 -0.25
N THR A 164 -1.16 -17.14 -1.09
CA THR A 164 -1.20 -16.43 -2.38
C THR A 164 -1.28 -14.93 -2.17
N GLY A 165 -2.01 -14.45 -1.16
CA GLY A 165 -2.03 -13.05 -0.78
C GLY A 165 -0.67 -12.54 -0.31
N ALA A 166 0.00 -13.29 0.55
CA ALA A 166 1.35 -12.99 1.01
C ALA A 166 2.32 -12.90 -0.18
N LEU A 167 2.33 -13.91 -1.06
CA LEU A 167 3.16 -13.91 -2.26
C LEU A 167 2.80 -12.76 -3.21
N LEU A 168 1.52 -12.54 -3.49
CA LEU A 168 1.05 -11.50 -4.39
C LEU A 168 1.44 -10.12 -3.88
N SER A 169 1.32 -9.86 -2.57
CA SER A 169 1.68 -8.57 -2.00
C SER A 169 3.17 -8.41 -1.73
N SER A 170 3.93 -9.49 -1.55
CA SER A 170 5.40 -9.41 -1.56
C SER A 170 5.91 -9.04 -2.95
N VAL A 171 5.26 -9.54 -3.99
CA VAL A 171 5.59 -9.23 -5.38
C VAL A 171 5.02 -7.86 -5.78
N SER A 172 3.79 -7.52 -5.43
CA SER A 172 3.21 -6.21 -5.78
C SER A 172 3.70 -5.08 -4.86
N GLN A 173 4.24 -5.43 -3.68
CA GLN A 173 4.69 -4.53 -2.61
C GLN A 173 3.62 -3.57 -2.07
N SER A 174 2.34 -3.81 -2.37
CA SER A 174 1.24 -2.96 -1.95
C SER A 174 0.03 -3.81 -1.61
N SER A 175 -0.27 -3.89 -0.31
CA SER A 175 -1.49 -4.50 0.21
C SER A 175 -2.73 -3.67 -0.17
N THR A 176 -2.60 -2.35 -0.32
CA THR A 176 -3.65 -1.46 -0.87
C THR A 176 -4.02 -1.85 -2.30
N SER A 177 -3.04 -2.01 -3.19
CA SER A 177 -3.26 -2.42 -4.58
C SER A 177 -3.80 -3.85 -4.68
N ALA A 178 -3.29 -4.76 -3.85
CA ALA A 178 -3.81 -6.12 -3.76
C ALA A 178 -5.29 -6.11 -3.31
N GLY A 179 -5.64 -5.24 -2.36
CA GLY A 179 -7.02 -5.06 -1.91
C GLY A 179 -7.96 -4.50 -2.97
N LEU A 180 -7.52 -3.53 -3.77
CA LEU A 180 -8.30 -3.01 -4.91
C LEU A 180 -8.49 -4.07 -6.01
N LEU A 181 -7.49 -4.90 -6.26
CA LEU A 181 -7.62 -6.02 -7.19
C LEU A 181 -8.64 -7.04 -6.68
N LEU A 182 -8.54 -7.44 -5.41
CA LEU A 182 -9.47 -8.40 -4.80
C LEU A 182 -10.88 -7.86 -4.74
N LEU A 183 -11.05 -6.56 -4.49
CA LEU A 183 -12.32 -5.86 -4.58
C LEU A 183 -12.96 -6.08 -5.96
N GLY A 184 -12.25 -5.79 -7.05
CA GLY A 184 -12.77 -5.98 -8.41
C GLY A 184 -13.04 -7.45 -8.76
N ILE A 185 -12.22 -8.39 -8.29
CA ILE A 185 -12.43 -9.84 -8.49
C ILE A 185 -13.65 -10.33 -7.69
N ALA A 186 -13.89 -9.76 -6.52
CA ALA A 186 -15.05 -10.06 -5.67
C ALA A 186 -16.35 -9.48 -6.27
N ASP A 187 -16.30 -8.26 -6.81
CA ASP A 187 -17.40 -7.66 -7.57
C ASP A 187 -17.74 -8.49 -8.82
N ALA A 188 -16.72 -9.08 -9.45
CA ALA A 188 -16.89 -9.99 -10.58
C ALA A 188 -17.41 -11.39 -10.18
N GLY A 189 -17.69 -11.66 -8.90
CA GLY A 189 -18.20 -12.96 -8.42
C GLY A 189 -17.19 -14.11 -8.49
N ILE A 190 -15.93 -13.83 -8.86
CA ILE A 190 -14.90 -14.84 -9.11
C ILE A 190 -14.39 -15.46 -7.79
N ILE A 191 -14.35 -14.67 -6.71
CA ILE A 191 -13.90 -15.10 -5.39
C ILE A 191 -14.92 -14.70 -4.33
N THR A 192 -15.24 -15.64 -3.44
CA THR A 192 -16.12 -15.40 -2.28
C THR A 192 -15.50 -14.45 -1.26
N LEU A 193 -16.31 -13.64 -0.59
CA LEU A 193 -15.89 -12.74 0.49
C LEU A 193 -14.92 -13.40 1.49
N SER A 194 -15.27 -14.56 2.05
CA SER A 194 -14.40 -15.28 2.99
C SER A 194 -12.99 -15.47 2.43
N LYS A 195 -12.84 -16.00 1.21
CA LYS A 195 -11.53 -16.20 0.57
C LYS A 195 -10.80 -14.88 0.34
N CYS A 196 -11.50 -13.81 -0.09
CA CYS A 196 -10.89 -12.49 -0.20
C CYS A 196 -10.27 -12.03 1.13
N LEU A 197 -10.97 -12.23 2.26
CA LEU A 197 -10.43 -11.89 3.59
C LEU A 197 -9.15 -12.67 3.91
N TRP A 198 -9.09 -13.97 3.59
CA TRP A 198 -7.87 -14.76 3.75
C TRP A 198 -6.71 -14.21 2.90
N VAL A 199 -6.96 -13.85 1.63
CA VAL A 199 -5.94 -13.23 0.77
C VAL A 199 -5.49 -11.89 1.35
N LEU A 200 -6.39 -11.06 1.88
CA LEU A 200 -6.07 -9.75 2.46
C LEU A 200 -5.19 -9.86 3.71
N VAL A 201 -5.49 -10.81 4.61
CA VAL A 201 -4.62 -11.07 5.79
C VAL A 201 -3.21 -11.45 5.33
N GLY A 202 -3.10 -12.31 4.31
CA GLY A 202 -1.81 -12.68 3.72
C GLY A 202 -1.09 -11.48 3.09
N ALA A 203 -1.82 -10.66 2.32
CA ALA A 203 -1.27 -9.50 1.63
C ALA A 203 -0.61 -8.50 2.57
N ASN A 204 -1.20 -8.27 3.74
CA ASN A 204 -0.62 -7.41 4.77
C ASN A 204 0.78 -7.87 5.20
N ILE A 205 0.95 -9.17 5.48
CA ILE A 205 2.27 -9.76 5.79
C ILE A 205 3.19 -9.63 4.58
N GLY A 206 2.70 -9.93 3.37
CA GLY A 206 3.51 -9.88 2.16
C GLY A 206 4.16 -8.52 1.91
N SER A 207 3.41 -7.43 2.16
CA SER A 207 3.88 -6.04 1.97
C SER A 207 5.06 -5.64 2.86
N THR A 208 5.35 -6.40 3.92
CA THR A 208 6.44 -6.10 4.87
C THR A 208 7.83 -6.37 4.30
N ILE A 209 7.94 -7.20 3.26
CA ILE A 209 9.23 -7.59 2.66
C ILE A 209 10.01 -6.38 2.12
N THR A 210 9.30 -5.34 1.69
CA THR A 210 9.90 -4.12 1.13
C THR A 210 10.82 -3.42 2.14
N ALA A 211 10.45 -3.43 3.42
CA ALA A 211 11.25 -2.80 4.48
C ALA A 211 12.60 -3.50 4.69
N PHE A 212 12.70 -4.80 4.37
CA PHE A 212 13.95 -5.55 4.48
C PHE A 212 14.92 -5.27 3.33
N PHE A 213 14.44 -4.81 2.18
CA PHE A 213 15.32 -4.48 1.05
C PHE A 213 16.34 -3.37 1.41
N LEU A 214 15.95 -2.41 2.27
CA LEU A 214 16.86 -1.36 2.76
C LEU A 214 18.03 -1.89 3.59
N GLN A 215 17.87 -3.05 4.24
CA GLN A 215 18.84 -3.56 5.20
C GLN A 215 20.03 -4.28 4.55
N PHE A 216 19.98 -4.55 3.24
CA PHE A 216 21.10 -5.17 2.53
C PHE A 216 22.31 -4.25 2.34
N GLY A 217 22.29 -3.02 2.86
CA GLY A 217 23.45 -2.12 2.87
C GLY A 217 23.90 -1.65 1.48
N ILE A 218 23.07 -1.84 0.46
CA ILE A 218 23.42 -1.58 -0.94
C ILE A 218 23.24 -0.09 -1.32
N ALA A 219 22.77 0.73 -0.38
CA ALA A 219 22.58 2.17 -0.55
C ALA A 219 23.83 2.89 -1.07
N LYS A 220 25.02 2.52 -0.57
CA LYS A 220 26.31 3.09 -1.02
C LYS A 220 26.65 2.74 -2.47
N HIS A 221 26.08 1.65 -3.00
CA HIS A 221 26.29 1.17 -4.36
C HIS A 221 25.09 1.46 -5.26
N ALA A 222 24.16 2.32 -4.83
CA ALA A 222 22.94 2.62 -5.57
C ALA A 222 23.22 3.03 -7.03
N ILE A 223 24.23 3.87 -7.25
CA ILE A 223 24.65 4.29 -8.60
C ILE A 223 25.14 3.11 -9.44
N LEU A 224 25.89 2.17 -8.87
CA LEU A 224 26.33 0.96 -9.58
C LEU A 224 25.17 0.04 -9.93
N ILE A 225 24.18 -0.07 -9.03
CA ILE A 225 22.95 -0.81 -9.31
C ILE A 225 22.16 -0.15 -10.44
N ILE A 226 22.03 1.19 -10.43
CA ILE A 226 21.36 1.93 -11.52
C ILE A 226 22.10 1.67 -12.83
N ALA A 227 23.43 1.76 -12.84
CA ALA A 227 24.24 1.49 -14.02
C ALA A 227 24.05 0.05 -14.53
N ALA A 228 24.02 -0.94 -13.64
CA ALA A 228 23.77 -2.34 -13.98
C ALA A 228 22.35 -2.53 -14.54
N GLY A 229 21.34 -1.90 -13.95
CA GLY A 229 19.95 -1.96 -14.44
C GLY A 229 19.79 -1.28 -15.80
N ALA A 230 20.45 -0.16 -16.03
CA ALA A 230 20.48 0.52 -17.32
C ALA A 230 21.16 -0.33 -18.40
N ALA A 231 22.32 -0.92 -18.09
CA ALA A 231 23.01 -1.87 -18.97
C ALA A 231 22.12 -3.09 -19.29
N LEU A 232 21.45 -3.64 -18.28
CA LEU A 232 20.53 -4.76 -18.43
C LEU A 232 19.33 -4.39 -19.30
N THR A 233 18.84 -3.15 -19.24
CA THR A 233 17.78 -2.63 -20.11
C THR A 233 18.21 -2.64 -21.58
N VAL A 234 19.45 -2.21 -21.86
CA VAL A 234 20.00 -2.22 -23.23
C VAL A 234 20.19 -3.65 -23.74
N VAL A 235 20.77 -4.54 -22.93
CA VAL A 235 21.10 -5.92 -23.31
C VAL A 235 19.87 -6.83 -23.43
N SER A 236 18.81 -6.56 -22.67
CA SER A 236 17.58 -7.36 -22.67
C SER A 236 16.60 -7.03 -23.81
N ARG A 237 16.90 -6.00 -24.63
CA ARG A 237 16.12 -5.67 -25.83
C ARG A 237 15.99 -6.90 -26.73
N GLY A 238 14.75 -7.26 -27.07
CA GLY A 238 14.42 -8.43 -27.90
C GLY A 238 14.31 -9.78 -27.19
N ARG A 239 14.72 -9.94 -25.92
CA ARG A 239 14.67 -11.23 -25.20
C ARG A 239 13.48 -11.35 -24.24
N ARG A 240 12.31 -11.73 -24.76
CA ARG A 240 10.96 -11.71 -24.14
C ARG A 240 10.80 -12.38 -22.75
N TYR A 241 11.78 -13.17 -22.29
CA TYR A 241 11.75 -13.88 -20.99
C TYR A 241 12.52 -13.19 -19.86
N LYS A 242 13.37 -12.18 -20.14
CA LYS A 242 14.13 -11.41 -19.12
C LYS A 242 13.62 -9.98 -18.90
N TRP A 243 12.46 -9.62 -19.47
CA TRP A 243 11.99 -8.23 -19.54
C TRP A 243 11.63 -7.58 -18.21
N PHE A 244 11.49 -8.36 -17.13
CA PHE A 244 11.20 -7.82 -15.80
C PHE A 244 12.48 -7.46 -15.01
N LEU A 245 13.60 -8.13 -15.32
CA LEU A 245 14.85 -8.03 -14.57
C LEU A 245 15.48 -6.62 -14.59
N PRO A 246 15.48 -5.88 -15.73
CA PRO A 246 15.98 -4.50 -15.76
C PRO A 246 15.23 -3.57 -14.81
N ASP A 247 13.90 -3.66 -14.79
CA ASP A 247 13.06 -2.83 -13.92
C ASP A 247 13.28 -3.15 -12.43
N LEU A 248 13.51 -4.42 -12.08
CA LEU A 248 13.85 -4.79 -10.70
C LEU A 248 15.16 -4.15 -10.25
N VAL A 249 16.20 -4.26 -11.09
CA VAL A 249 17.53 -3.74 -10.77
C VAL A 249 17.52 -2.21 -10.76
N LEU A 250 16.92 -1.56 -11.78
CA LEU A 250 16.76 -0.10 -11.82
C LEU A 250 15.93 0.42 -10.66
N GLY A 251 14.80 -0.22 -10.37
CA GLY A 251 13.91 0.16 -9.27
C GLY A 251 14.62 0.10 -7.92
N ALA A 252 15.37 -0.98 -7.66
CA ALA A 252 16.20 -1.09 -6.47
C ALA A 252 17.26 0.03 -6.40
N GLY A 253 17.95 0.30 -7.52
CA GLY A 253 18.94 1.35 -7.62
C GLY A 253 18.38 2.75 -7.32
N PHE A 254 17.25 3.12 -7.94
CA PHE A 254 16.58 4.40 -7.68
C PHE A 254 16.06 4.51 -6.25
N LEU A 255 15.52 3.42 -5.68
CA LEU A 255 15.04 3.38 -4.31
C LEU A 255 16.18 3.69 -3.33
N PHE A 256 17.30 2.99 -3.48
CA PHE A 256 18.49 3.20 -2.66
C PHE A 256 19.11 4.59 -2.85
N TYR A 257 19.14 5.10 -4.08
CA TYR A 257 19.66 6.44 -4.36
C TYR A 257 18.76 7.53 -3.80
N GLY A 258 17.43 7.33 -3.85
CA GLY A 258 16.44 8.21 -3.23
C GLY A 258 16.65 8.33 -1.73
N VAL A 259 16.87 7.20 -1.03
CA VAL A 259 17.27 7.21 0.38
C VAL A 259 18.53 8.03 0.57
N HIS A 260 19.60 7.78 -0.20
CA HIS A 260 20.85 8.53 -0.10
C HIS A 260 20.68 10.05 -0.24
N ILE A 261 19.86 10.50 -1.20
CA ILE A 261 19.56 11.93 -1.38
C ILE A 261 18.78 12.47 -0.16
N LEU A 262 17.80 11.71 0.36
CA LEU A 262 17.07 12.10 1.56
C LEU A 262 18.00 12.25 2.76
N GLU A 263 18.98 11.34 2.96
CA GLU A 263 19.98 11.46 4.04
C GLU A 263 20.67 12.84 3.98
N ASN A 264 21.18 13.21 2.80
CA ASN A 264 21.87 14.49 2.59
C ASN A 264 20.95 15.72 2.79
N GLY A 265 19.63 15.56 2.63
CA GLY A 265 18.65 16.60 2.92
C GLY A 265 18.33 16.74 4.41
N PHE A 266 18.38 15.62 5.14
CA PHE A 266 18.02 15.53 6.56
C PHE A 266 19.19 15.80 7.51
N THR A 267 20.43 15.48 7.14
CA THR A 267 21.62 15.70 8.00
C THR A 267 21.72 17.15 8.53
N PRO A 268 21.46 18.21 7.74
CA PRO A 268 21.48 19.58 8.27
C PRO A 268 20.36 19.89 9.27
N LEU A 269 19.43 18.98 9.54
CA LEU A 269 18.30 19.22 10.44
C LEU A 269 18.51 18.63 11.85
N GLU A 270 19.43 17.67 12.01
CA GLU A 270 19.63 16.88 13.25
C GLU A 270 19.90 17.72 14.51
N GLY A 271 20.55 18.88 14.35
CA GLY A 271 20.93 19.75 15.48
C GLY A 271 20.10 21.03 15.62
N HIS A 272 19.12 21.27 14.75
CA HIS A 272 18.43 22.55 14.73
C HIS A 272 17.34 22.61 15.83
N PRO A 273 17.37 23.59 16.75
CA PRO A 273 16.47 23.61 17.91
C PRO A 273 14.98 23.52 17.54
N ALA A 274 14.52 24.31 16.56
CA ALA A 274 13.12 24.27 16.14
C ALA A 274 12.68 22.92 15.54
N VAL A 275 13.63 22.17 14.96
CA VAL A 275 13.36 20.84 14.40
C VAL A 275 13.24 19.83 15.54
N ILE A 276 14.17 19.87 16.50
CA ILE A 276 14.12 19.02 17.69
C ILE A 276 12.82 19.27 18.47
N ASP A 277 12.46 20.55 18.68
CA ASP A 277 11.21 20.93 19.34
C ASP A 277 9.98 20.39 18.59
N PHE A 278 9.96 20.51 17.26
CA PHE A 278 8.88 19.98 16.43
C PHE A 278 8.75 18.45 16.58
N PHE A 279 9.84 17.70 16.47
CA PHE A 279 9.80 16.23 16.58
C PHE A 279 9.58 15.73 18.01
N SER A 280 9.91 16.52 19.03
CA SER A 280 9.60 16.19 20.43
C SER A 280 8.09 16.02 20.66
N ALA A 281 7.26 16.78 19.93
CA ALA A 281 5.80 16.64 19.97
C ALA A 281 5.31 15.30 19.38
N TYR A 282 6.11 14.67 18.51
CA TYR A 282 5.86 13.36 17.90
C TYR A 282 6.49 12.21 18.69
N SER A 283 6.90 12.41 19.94
CA SER A 283 7.39 11.32 20.77
C SER A 283 6.23 10.43 21.26
N ALA A 284 6.27 9.15 20.91
CA ALA A 284 5.30 8.15 21.38
C ALA A 284 5.40 7.83 22.88
N ALA A 285 6.32 8.47 23.61
CA ALA A 285 6.34 8.45 25.07
C ALA A 285 5.11 9.14 25.69
N THR A 286 4.47 10.06 24.96
CA THR A 286 3.23 10.72 25.39
C THR A 286 2.03 10.19 24.59
N PRO A 287 0.82 10.09 25.18
CA PRO A 287 -0.37 9.68 24.44
C PRO A 287 -0.69 10.59 23.24
N THR A 288 -0.41 11.89 23.39
CA THR A 288 -0.60 12.88 22.32
C THR A 288 0.39 12.66 21.18
N GLY A 289 1.68 12.44 21.47
CA GLY A 289 2.68 12.17 20.44
C GLY A 289 2.44 10.84 19.74
N PHE A 290 2.03 9.80 20.48
CA PHE A 290 1.58 8.54 19.89
C PHE A 290 0.44 8.75 18.87
N ALA A 291 -0.60 9.51 19.25
CA ALA A 291 -1.72 9.80 18.36
C ALA A 291 -1.27 10.56 17.10
N LEU A 292 -0.37 11.54 17.25
CA LEU A 292 0.21 12.28 16.12
C LEU A 292 1.00 11.37 15.18
N CYS A 293 1.83 10.46 15.71
CA CYS A 293 2.54 9.45 14.91
C CYS A 293 1.57 8.52 14.16
N PHE A 294 0.55 8.02 14.86
CA PHE A 294 -0.45 7.14 14.26
C PHE A 294 -1.20 7.83 13.11
N ILE A 295 -1.67 9.07 13.33
CA ILE A 295 -2.36 9.85 12.29
C ILE A 295 -1.41 10.15 11.12
N ALA A 296 -0.16 10.53 11.41
CA ALA A 296 0.84 10.79 10.38
C ALA A 296 1.08 9.54 9.51
N GLY A 297 1.17 8.36 10.11
CA GLY A 297 1.30 7.10 9.39
C GLY A 297 0.09 6.79 8.49
N ALA A 298 -1.12 6.99 9.00
CA ALA A 298 -2.35 6.78 8.24
C ALA A 298 -2.45 7.73 7.04
N LEU A 299 -2.16 9.02 7.24
CA LEU A 299 -2.14 10.00 6.15
C LEU A 299 -1.02 9.71 5.13
N LEU A 300 0.15 9.28 5.62
CA LEU A 300 1.28 8.95 4.76
C LEU A 300 0.94 7.79 3.82
N VAL A 301 0.37 6.71 4.33
CA VAL A 301 0.00 5.57 3.47
C VAL A 301 -1.17 5.90 2.53
N MET A 302 -2.11 6.77 2.94
CA MET A 302 -3.17 7.25 2.07
C MET A 302 -2.62 8.11 0.92
N ALA A 303 -1.63 8.95 1.19
CA ALA A 303 -0.97 9.74 0.16
C ALA A 303 -0.15 8.87 -0.80
N LEU A 304 0.62 7.93 -0.24
CA LEU A 304 1.54 7.08 -1.02
C LEU A 304 0.87 5.85 -1.65
N GLN A 305 -0.31 5.45 -1.18
CA GLN A 305 -1.03 4.25 -1.60
C GLN A 305 -0.22 2.94 -1.49
N SER A 306 0.85 2.96 -0.68
CA SER A 306 1.81 1.88 -0.54
C SER A 306 2.39 1.87 0.86
N SER A 307 2.08 0.82 1.63
CA SER A 307 2.64 0.59 2.96
C SER A 307 4.16 0.37 2.91
N GLY A 308 4.65 -0.29 1.86
CA GLY A 308 6.08 -0.46 1.60
C GLY A 308 6.78 0.89 1.39
N ALA A 309 6.23 1.77 0.54
CA ALA A 309 6.81 3.10 0.32
C ALA A 309 6.80 3.95 1.59
N ALA A 310 5.71 3.93 2.35
CA ALA A 310 5.59 4.63 3.63
C ALA A 310 6.65 4.14 4.64
N THR A 311 6.86 2.82 4.72
CA THR A 311 7.85 2.21 5.62
C THR A 311 9.28 2.53 5.20
N VAL A 312 9.60 2.49 3.90
CA VAL A 312 10.93 2.86 3.37
C VAL A 312 11.27 4.31 3.70
N LEU A 313 10.30 5.23 3.54
CA LEU A 313 10.49 6.63 3.92
C LEU A 313 10.75 6.78 5.43
N LEU A 314 9.95 6.11 6.26
CA LEU A 314 10.12 6.13 7.72
C LEU A 314 11.49 5.62 8.15
N VAL A 315 11.93 4.49 7.60
CA VAL A 315 13.27 3.91 7.86
C VAL A 315 14.37 4.90 7.48
N GLY A 316 14.27 5.53 6.31
CA GLY A 316 15.24 6.53 5.86
C GLY A 316 15.32 7.73 6.81
N ILE A 317 14.19 8.24 7.29
CA ILE A 317 14.16 9.35 8.27
C ILE A 317 14.78 8.91 9.60
N ALA A 318 14.38 7.75 10.12
CA ALA A 318 14.85 7.23 11.41
C ALA A 318 16.37 6.97 11.43
N GLN A 319 16.92 6.44 10.33
CA GLN A 319 18.36 6.16 10.20
C GLN A 319 19.24 7.41 10.12
N THR A 320 18.67 8.56 9.70
CA THR A 320 19.43 9.75 9.29
C THR A 320 19.31 10.93 10.24
N THR A 321 18.24 11.02 11.03
CA THR A 321 17.93 12.26 11.77
C THR A 321 18.08 12.17 13.28
N ARG A 322 18.11 10.97 13.86
CA ARG A 322 17.89 10.73 15.30
C ARG A 322 16.56 11.26 15.88
N LEU A 323 15.70 11.86 15.05
CA LEU A 323 14.48 12.55 15.49
C LEU A 323 13.33 11.60 15.78
N PHE A 324 13.39 10.37 15.27
CA PHE A 324 12.42 9.31 15.56
C PHE A 324 13.10 8.15 16.28
N ASP A 325 12.63 7.88 17.49
CA ASP A 325 12.97 6.69 18.24
C ASP A 325 12.09 5.49 17.82
N LEU A 326 12.51 4.27 18.19
CA LEU A 326 11.82 3.05 17.81
C LEU A 326 10.32 3.04 18.21
N PRO A 327 9.91 3.44 19.43
CA PRO A 327 8.49 3.54 19.78
C PRO A 327 7.68 4.46 18.86
N SER A 328 8.24 5.61 18.47
CA SER A 328 7.56 6.54 17.55
C SER A 328 7.47 5.97 16.13
N CYS A 329 8.51 5.27 15.66
CA CYS A 329 8.42 4.52 14.40
C CYS A 329 7.33 3.44 14.43
N VAL A 330 7.22 2.67 15.52
CA VAL A 330 6.17 1.66 15.70
C VAL A 330 4.78 2.31 15.65
N ALA A 331 4.59 3.45 16.32
CA ALA A 331 3.33 4.19 16.28
C ALA A 331 2.96 4.65 14.86
N VAL A 332 3.93 5.13 14.08
CA VAL A 332 3.72 5.47 12.65
C VAL A 332 3.33 4.22 11.85
N LEU A 333 4.01 3.08 12.04
CA LEU A 333 3.70 1.84 11.33
C LEU A 333 2.30 1.29 11.66
N MET A 334 1.85 1.45 12.89
CA MET A 334 0.47 1.15 13.27
C MET A 334 -0.53 2.01 12.49
N GLY A 335 -0.23 3.31 12.37
CA GLY A 335 -0.97 4.23 11.53
C GLY A 335 -0.99 3.81 10.05
N VAL A 336 0.17 3.40 9.52
CA VAL A 336 0.30 2.88 8.14
C VAL A 336 -0.60 1.65 7.95
N ASN A 337 -0.60 0.68 8.86
CA ASN A 337 -1.47 -0.50 8.75
C ASN A 337 -2.96 -0.12 8.82
N PHE A 338 -3.34 0.81 9.70
CA PHE A 338 -4.70 1.31 9.78
C PHE A 338 -5.16 2.06 8.52
N GLY A 339 -4.26 2.80 7.87
CA GLY A 339 -4.58 3.64 6.72
C GLY A 339 -4.73 2.89 5.40
N VAL A 340 -4.05 1.74 5.22
CA VAL A 340 -4.11 0.89 4.01
C VAL A 340 -5.52 0.68 3.43
N PRO A 341 -6.54 0.25 4.22
CA PRO A 341 -7.88 -0.05 3.70
C PRO A 341 -8.76 1.18 3.50
N LEU A 342 -8.35 2.38 3.96
CA LEU A 342 -9.20 3.57 3.89
C LEU A 342 -9.53 3.95 2.44
N VAL A 343 -8.56 3.87 1.54
CA VAL A 343 -8.77 4.17 0.12
C VAL A 343 -9.61 3.10 -0.58
N PRO A 344 -9.31 1.79 -0.46
CA PRO A 344 -10.21 0.73 -0.92
C PRO A 344 -11.64 0.86 -0.40
N LEU A 345 -11.83 1.27 0.86
CA LEU A 345 -13.16 1.49 1.45
C LEU A 345 -13.90 2.66 0.79
N LEU A 346 -13.18 3.74 0.44
CA LEU A 346 -13.76 4.87 -0.32
C LEU A 346 -14.13 4.45 -1.75
N VAL A 347 -13.25 3.71 -2.43
CA VAL A 347 -13.46 3.25 -3.81
C VAL A 347 -14.63 2.26 -3.89
N ALA A 348 -14.75 1.34 -2.94
CA ALA A 348 -15.78 0.31 -2.95
C ALA A 348 -17.22 0.86 -2.85
N ARG A 349 -17.41 2.12 -2.45
CA ARG A 349 -18.74 2.76 -2.40
C ARG A 349 -19.44 2.75 -3.77
N PHE A 350 -18.65 2.77 -4.85
CA PHE A 350 -19.13 2.75 -6.23
C PHE A 350 -19.27 1.34 -6.83
N GLY A 351 -18.94 0.28 -6.08
CA GLY A 351 -18.99 -1.11 -6.53
C GLY A 351 -20.21 -1.90 -6.02
N GLU A 352 -20.18 -3.22 -6.25
CA GLU A 352 -21.23 -4.14 -5.85
C GLU A 352 -21.20 -4.45 -4.34
N VAL A 353 -22.27 -5.08 -3.83
CA VAL A 353 -22.39 -5.44 -2.40
C VAL A 353 -21.22 -6.35 -1.96
N THR A 354 -20.79 -7.28 -2.82
CA THR A 354 -19.69 -8.19 -2.53
C THR A 354 -18.35 -7.47 -2.40
N GLY A 355 -18.07 -6.48 -3.25
CA GLY A 355 -16.89 -5.64 -3.14
C GLY A 355 -16.94 -4.70 -1.95
N LYS A 356 -18.08 -4.05 -1.71
CA LYS A 356 -18.32 -3.24 -0.49
C LYS A 356 -18.00 -4.04 0.77
N ARG A 357 -18.48 -5.28 0.86
CA ARG A 357 -18.16 -6.21 1.96
C ARG A 357 -16.68 -6.57 2.02
N THR A 358 -16.03 -6.76 0.88
CA THR A 358 -14.60 -7.09 0.82
C THR A 358 -13.73 -5.94 1.34
N ALA A 359 -13.99 -4.70 0.89
CA ALA A 359 -13.29 -3.52 1.38
C ALA A 359 -13.60 -3.23 2.85
N CYS A 360 -14.85 -3.41 3.27
CA CYS A 360 -15.26 -3.33 4.67
C CYS A 360 -14.52 -4.37 5.52
N GLY A 361 -14.45 -5.62 5.08
CA GLY A 361 -13.71 -6.67 5.77
C GLY A 361 -12.21 -6.37 5.85
N HIS A 362 -11.61 -5.79 4.80
CA HIS A 362 -10.23 -5.31 4.85
C HIS A 362 -10.03 -4.23 5.92
N PHE A 363 -10.95 -3.27 5.99
CA PHE A 363 -10.96 -2.23 7.00
C PHE A 363 -11.08 -2.82 8.42
N LEU A 364 -11.97 -3.78 8.63
CA LEU A 364 -12.16 -4.45 9.92
C LEU A 364 -10.92 -5.25 10.35
N ILE A 365 -10.27 -5.96 9.43
CA ILE A 365 -9.02 -6.72 9.70
C ILE A 365 -7.90 -5.77 10.15
N ASN A 366 -7.69 -4.65 9.46
CA ASN A 366 -6.64 -3.70 9.83
C ASN A 366 -6.96 -2.89 11.08
N THR A 367 -8.25 -2.58 11.30
CA THR A 367 -8.71 -1.96 12.55
C THR A 367 -8.48 -2.91 13.72
N TRP A 368 -8.83 -4.20 13.57
CA TRP A 368 -8.52 -5.24 14.54
C TRP A 368 -7.01 -5.31 14.83
N GLY A 369 -6.19 -5.38 13.78
CA GLY A 369 -4.74 -5.37 13.91
C GLY A 369 -4.21 -4.15 14.66
N SER A 370 -4.78 -2.97 14.42
CA SER A 370 -4.40 -1.72 15.11
C SER A 370 -4.78 -1.73 16.59
N VAL A 371 -5.94 -2.29 16.94
CA VAL A 371 -6.37 -2.47 18.35
C VAL A 371 -5.45 -3.46 19.07
N VAL A 372 -5.14 -4.59 18.43
CA VAL A 372 -4.21 -5.60 18.98
C VAL A 372 -2.81 -4.99 19.14
N ALA A 373 -2.32 -4.26 18.15
CA ALA A 373 -1.04 -3.57 18.20
C ALA A 373 -1.00 -2.52 19.32
N LEU A 374 -2.10 -1.78 19.55
CA LEU A 374 -2.19 -0.83 20.66
C LEU A 374 -2.12 -1.52 22.02
N ALA A 375 -2.80 -2.65 22.18
CA ALA A 375 -2.72 -3.45 23.40
C ALA A 375 -1.31 -4.03 23.62
N ALA A 376 -0.62 -4.40 22.54
CA ALA A 376 0.75 -4.93 22.59
C ALA A 376 1.83 -3.84 22.62
N PHE A 377 1.49 -2.57 22.39
CA PHE A 377 2.43 -1.46 22.22
C PHE A 377 3.47 -1.33 23.34
N PRO A 378 3.12 -1.47 24.64
CA PRO A 378 4.10 -1.39 25.72
C PRO A 378 5.20 -2.45 25.66
N PHE A 379 4.94 -3.59 25.01
CA PHE A 379 5.85 -4.74 24.94
C PHE A 379 6.55 -4.84 23.58
N LEU A 380 5.97 -4.27 22.53
CA LEU A 380 6.42 -4.40 21.14
C LEU A 380 7.87 -3.93 20.91
N PRO A 381 8.28 -2.72 21.35
CA PRO A 381 9.67 -2.28 21.20
C PRO A 381 10.66 -3.23 21.89
N GLY A 382 10.37 -3.66 23.12
CA GLY A 382 11.23 -4.61 23.85
C GLY A 382 11.30 -6.00 23.21
N LEU A 383 10.20 -6.47 22.60
CA LEU A 383 10.20 -7.70 21.80
C LEU A 383 11.10 -7.56 20.57
N VAL A 384 11.04 -6.42 19.88
CA VAL A 384 11.86 -6.16 18.69
C VAL A 384 13.34 -6.09 19.07
N ASP A 385 13.68 -5.40 20.15
CA ASP A 385 15.04 -5.33 20.69
C ASP A 385 15.58 -6.71 21.12
N ALA A 386 14.71 -7.62 21.56
CA ALA A 386 15.10 -9.00 21.88
C ALA A 386 15.31 -9.87 20.61
N LEU A 387 14.57 -9.59 19.53
CA LEU A 387 14.66 -10.33 18.27
C LEU A 387 15.82 -9.86 17.39
N VAL A 388 16.18 -8.58 17.47
CA VAL A 388 17.25 -7.98 16.67
C VAL A 388 18.48 -7.73 17.56
N PRO A 389 19.62 -8.40 17.30
CA PRO A 389 20.80 -8.18 18.11
C PRO A 389 21.40 -6.78 17.87
N GLY A 390 21.75 -6.09 18.96
CA GLY A 390 22.41 -4.78 18.96
C GLY A 390 21.44 -3.62 19.16
N SER A 391 21.90 -2.53 19.78
CA SER A 391 21.04 -1.38 20.07
C SER A 391 20.52 -0.71 18.79
N PRO A 392 19.21 -0.41 18.67
CA PRO A 392 18.68 0.38 17.56
C PRO A 392 19.33 1.78 17.50
N TYR A 393 19.80 2.27 18.65
CA TYR A 393 20.40 3.59 18.82
C TYR A 393 21.94 3.58 18.79
N LEU A 394 22.56 2.50 18.28
CA LEU A 394 24.02 2.44 18.14
C LEU A 394 24.48 3.56 17.19
N ILE A 395 25.38 4.42 17.68
CA ILE A 395 25.99 5.49 16.89
C ILE A 395 27.35 4.98 16.37
N ASP A 396 27.54 5.02 15.07
CA ASP A 396 28.81 4.69 14.42
C ASP A 396 29.43 5.98 13.84
N PRO A 397 30.43 6.59 14.51
CA PRO A 397 31.00 7.87 14.12
C PRO A 397 31.72 7.84 12.77
N ASP A 398 32.09 6.66 12.26
CA ASP A 398 32.75 6.50 10.96
C ASP A 398 31.76 6.32 9.80
N LYS A 399 30.46 6.20 10.10
CA LYS A 399 29.39 6.04 9.10
C LYS A 399 28.61 7.34 8.92
N LYS A 400 28.24 7.63 7.67
CA LYS A 400 27.27 8.69 7.31
C LYS A 400 25.85 8.42 7.83
N ILE A 401 25.56 7.18 8.27
CA ILE A 401 24.27 6.77 8.83
C ILE A 401 24.44 6.72 10.35
N ILE A 402 23.55 7.40 11.04
CA ILE A 402 23.71 7.74 12.45
C ILE A 402 23.11 6.67 13.36
N TYR A 403 22.05 6.00 12.91
CA TYR A 403 21.47 4.82 13.53
C TYR A 403 21.37 3.67 12.51
N PRO A 404 22.47 2.99 12.15
CA PRO A 404 22.44 1.95 11.13
C PRO A 404 21.48 0.80 11.46
N LEU A 405 21.30 0.48 12.75
CA LEU A 405 20.49 -0.64 13.21
C LEU A 405 19.00 -0.31 13.40
N ILE A 406 18.61 0.96 13.56
CA ILE A 406 17.20 1.32 13.77
C ILE A 406 16.33 0.87 12.60
N GLY A 407 16.86 0.92 11.37
CA GLY A 407 16.12 0.47 10.19
C GLY A 407 15.73 -1.00 10.26
N LEU A 408 16.63 -1.88 10.70
CA LEU A 408 16.34 -3.30 10.85
C LEU A 408 15.29 -3.54 11.95
N HIS A 409 15.38 -2.82 13.07
CA HIS A 409 14.39 -2.88 14.15
C HIS A 409 13.01 -2.44 13.64
N VAL A 410 12.93 -1.33 12.90
CA VAL A 410 11.68 -0.85 12.30
C VAL A 410 11.10 -1.86 11.30
N SER A 411 11.93 -2.48 10.46
CA SER A 411 11.49 -3.53 9.51
C SER A 411 10.95 -4.77 10.24
N VAL A 412 11.63 -5.23 11.29
CA VAL A 412 11.18 -6.37 12.12
C VAL A 412 9.93 -6.01 12.90
N ALA A 413 9.83 -4.79 13.43
CA ALA A 413 8.63 -4.30 14.08
C ALA A 413 7.44 -4.31 13.12
N PHE A 414 7.63 -3.87 11.87
CA PHE A 414 6.57 -3.89 10.87
C PHE A 414 6.08 -5.30 10.54
N LEU A 415 7.01 -6.26 10.43
CA LEU A 415 6.68 -7.67 10.26
C LEU A 415 5.94 -8.23 11.49
N ALA A 416 6.44 -7.96 12.70
CA ALA A 416 5.85 -8.43 13.94
C ALA A 416 4.42 -7.91 14.14
N LEU A 417 4.17 -6.63 13.86
CA LEU A 417 2.84 -6.02 13.90
C LEU A 417 1.86 -6.72 12.95
N ASN A 418 2.27 -6.95 11.70
CA ASN A 418 1.42 -7.60 10.70
C ASN A 418 1.20 -9.08 11.01
N LEU A 419 2.21 -9.78 11.52
CA LEU A 419 2.12 -11.18 11.92
C LEU A 419 1.21 -11.35 13.14
N LEU A 420 1.36 -10.49 14.15
CA LEU A 420 0.48 -10.47 15.33
C LEU A 420 -0.97 -10.18 14.94
N SER A 421 -1.18 -9.21 14.05
CA SER A 421 -2.50 -8.89 13.51
C SER A 421 -3.11 -10.09 12.77
N ALA A 422 -2.32 -10.78 11.94
CA ALA A 422 -2.79 -11.95 11.22
C ALA A 422 -3.11 -13.14 12.14
N LEU A 423 -2.19 -13.51 13.03
CA LEU A 423 -2.35 -14.63 13.97
C LEU A 423 -3.59 -14.45 14.85
N THR A 424 -3.86 -13.22 15.28
CA THR A 424 -5.05 -12.91 16.08
C THR A 424 -6.31 -12.73 15.24
N ALA A 425 -6.24 -12.29 13.98
CA ALA A 425 -7.43 -12.11 13.14
C ALA A 425 -7.92 -13.44 12.52
N LEU A 426 -7.02 -14.36 12.16
CA LEU A 426 -7.37 -15.62 11.48
C LEU A 426 -8.48 -16.42 12.18
N PRO A 427 -8.44 -16.65 13.52
CA PRO A 427 -9.52 -17.34 14.23
C PRO A 427 -10.86 -16.59 14.22
N PHE A 428 -10.80 -15.26 14.13
CA PHE A 428 -11.96 -14.37 14.17
C PHE A 428 -12.44 -13.92 12.78
N LEU A 429 -11.84 -14.42 11.69
CA LEU A 429 -12.22 -14.02 10.33
C LEU A 429 -13.70 -14.20 10.04
N ARG A 430 -14.32 -15.26 10.56
CA ARG A 430 -15.79 -15.47 10.43
C ARG A 430 -16.60 -14.40 11.14
N LEU A 431 -16.13 -13.89 12.28
CA LEU A 431 -16.78 -12.79 12.99
C LEU A 431 -16.64 -11.49 12.19
N LEU A 432 -15.43 -11.20 11.70
CA LEU A 432 -15.17 -10.01 10.88
C LEU A 432 -15.97 -10.04 9.57
N GLU A 433 -16.11 -11.21 8.95
CA GLU A 433 -16.98 -11.43 7.79
C GLU A 433 -18.45 -11.12 8.10
N ARG A 434 -18.99 -11.62 9.23
CA ARG A 434 -20.36 -11.32 9.66
C ARG A 434 -20.57 -9.84 9.94
N LEU A 435 -19.59 -9.17 10.53
CA LEU A 435 -19.64 -7.72 10.75
C LEU A 435 -19.66 -6.97 9.42
N ALA A 436 -18.84 -7.38 8.45
CA ALA A 436 -18.85 -6.79 7.11
C ALA A 436 -20.20 -6.98 6.40
N VAL A 437 -20.79 -8.17 6.49
CA VAL A 437 -22.13 -8.49 5.96
C VAL A 437 -23.22 -7.68 6.67
N LYS A 438 -23.09 -7.46 7.99
CA LYS A 438 -24.03 -6.63 8.75
C LYS A 438 -23.94 -5.16 8.38
N TRP A 439 -22.72 -4.67 8.11
CA TRP A 439 -22.50 -3.27 7.73
C TRP A 439 -23.03 -2.99 6.32
N TYR A 440 -22.90 -3.95 5.41
CA TYR A 440 -23.49 -3.92 4.07
C TYR A 440 -24.46 -5.10 3.88
N PRO A 441 -25.70 -5.00 4.40
CA PRO A 441 -26.70 -6.04 4.24
C PRO A 441 -27.01 -6.24 2.75
N HIS A 442 -27.23 -7.49 2.35
CA HIS A 442 -27.69 -7.84 1.01
C HIS A 442 -29.18 -8.02 1.14
N GLU A 443 -29.93 -7.19 0.42
CA GLU A 443 -31.38 -7.29 0.41
C GLU A 443 -31.72 -8.46 -0.53
N GLN A 444 -32.05 -9.61 0.05
CA GLN A 444 -32.29 -10.81 -0.74
C GLN A 444 -33.38 -10.53 -1.78
N SER A 445 -33.02 -10.70 -3.06
CA SER A 445 -33.98 -10.54 -4.14
C SER A 445 -35.09 -11.58 -4.01
N LYS A 446 -36.26 -11.28 -4.57
CA LYS A 446 -37.39 -12.22 -4.62
C LYS A 446 -36.95 -13.57 -5.22
N THR A 447 -36.05 -13.52 -6.19
CA THR A 447 -35.46 -14.66 -6.89
C THR A 447 -34.59 -15.54 -5.99
N GLU A 448 -33.79 -14.94 -5.10
CA GLU A 448 -32.99 -15.69 -4.12
C GLU A 448 -33.87 -16.50 -3.18
N LYS A 449 -34.95 -15.89 -2.68
CA LYS A 449 -35.92 -16.56 -1.80
C LYS A 449 -36.64 -17.71 -2.51
N GLU A 450 -37.01 -17.52 -3.77
CA GLU A 450 -37.65 -18.56 -4.59
C GLU A 450 -36.72 -19.76 -4.85
N LEU A 451 -35.42 -19.53 -5.08
CA LEU A 451 -34.42 -20.60 -5.24
C LEU A 451 -34.09 -21.31 -3.92
N GLU A 452 -34.05 -20.60 -2.79
CA GLU A 452 -33.84 -21.20 -1.47
C GLU A 452 -35.00 -22.08 -1.03
N SER A 453 -36.24 -21.71 -1.36
CA SER A 453 -37.47 -22.45 -1.02
C SER A 453 -37.49 -23.89 -1.56
N VAL A 454 -36.79 -24.17 -2.67
CA VAL A 454 -36.65 -25.52 -3.21
C VAL A 454 -35.51 -26.23 -2.52
N GLY A 455 -35.81 -27.15 -1.63
CA GLY A 455 -34.79 -27.88 -0.87
C GLY A 455 -33.81 -28.63 -1.78
N VAL A 456 -32.52 -28.59 -1.44
CA VAL A 456 -31.41 -29.24 -2.19
C VAL A 456 -31.56 -30.77 -2.29
N ARG A 457 -32.51 -31.35 -1.53
CA ARG A 457 -32.87 -32.78 -1.57
C ARG A 457 -33.56 -33.18 -2.88
N ASP A 458 -34.30 -32.28 -3.51
CA ASP A 458 -34.89 -32.51 -4.83
C ASP A 458 -33.96 -31.95 -5.92
N GLN A 459 -32.96 -32.76 -6.28
CA GLN A 459 -31.92 -32.34 -7.23
C GLN A 459 -32.50 -32.05 -8.63
N GLY A 460 -33.53 -32.78 -9.05
CA GLY A 460 -34.17 -32.61 -10.36
C GLY A 460 -34.90 -31.27 -10.47
N ALA A 461 -35.78 -30.97 -9.52
CA ALA A 461 -36.49 -29.70 -9.49
C ALA A 461 -35.53 -28.51 -9.30
N THR A 462 -34.47 -28.69 -8.51
CA THR A 462 -33.47 -27.63 -8.31
C THR A 462 -32.67 -27.35 -9.59
N LEU A 463 -32.25 -28.38 -10.32
CA LEU A 463 -31.56 -28.24 -11.61
C LEU A 463 -32.45 -27.54 -12.65
N GLN A 464 -33.74 -27.88 -12.70
CA GLN A 464 -34.68 -27.22 -13.60
C GLN A 464 -34.82 -25.73 -13.29
N LYS A 465 -34.97 -25.37 -12.01
CA LYS A 465 -34.99 -23.95 -11.61
C LYS A 465 -33.69 -23.22 -11.90
N ILE A 466 -32.54 -23.88 -11.77
CA ILE A 466 -31.25 -23.30 -12.16
C ILE A 466 -31.25 -23.00 -13.67
N ALA A 467 -31.69 -23.95 -14.50
CA ALA A 467 -31.76 -23.74 -15.95
C ALA A 467 -32.72 -22.60 -16.33
N GLU A 468 -33.89 -22.51 -15.70
CA GLU A 468 -34.82 -21.39 -15.88
C GLU A 468 -34.16 -20.04 -15.54
N LYS A 469 -33.38 -19.99 -14.46
CA LYS A 469 -32.70 -18.76 -14.02
C LYS A 469 -31.51 -18.39 -14.91
N ILE A 470 -30.82 -19.37 -15.49
CA ILE A 470 -29.82 -19.13 -16.54
C ILE A 470 -30.47 -18.52 -17.78
N ARG A 471 -31.68 -18.97 -18.15
CA ARG A 471 -32.46 -18.36 -19.24
C ARG A 471 -32.83 -16.92 -18.92
N ASP A 472 -33.30 -16.64 -17.70
CA ASP A 472 -33.60 -15.27 -17.24
C ASP A 472 -32.35 -14.37 -17.34
N MET A 473 -31.16 -14.86 -16.96
CA MET A 473 -29.90 -14.13 -17.09
C MET A 473 -29.57 -13.83 -18.56
N SER A 474 -29.72 -14.81 -19.46
CA SER A 474 -29.51 -14.60 -20.91
C SER A 474 -30.45 -13.51 -21.47
N LEU A 475 -31.72 -13.53 -21.07
CA LEU A 475 -32.70 -12.50 -21.47
C LEU A 475 -32.34 -11.10 -20.93
N ILE A 476 -31.80 -11.01 -19.72
CA ILE A 476 -31.31 -9.73 -19.18
C ILE A 476 -30.14 -9.20 -20.02
N ASP A 477 -29.16 -10.04 -20.36
CA ASP A 477 -28.03 -9.65 -21.20
C ASP A 477 -28.47 -9.17 -22.59
N GLN A 478 -29.47 -9.83 -23.20
CA GLN A 478 -30.08 -9.37 -24.45
C GLN A 478 -30.68 -7.96 -24.29
N ARG A 479 -31.46 -7.73 -23.22
CA ARG A 479 -32.06 -6.42 -22.94
C ARG A 479 -31.00 -5.35 -22.66
N LEU A 480 -29.92 -5.68 -21.94
CA LEU A 480 -28.81 -4.78 -21.68
C LEU A 480 -28.17 -4.30 -22.99
N LEU A 481 -27.92 -5.21 -23.92
CA LEU A 481 -27.35 -4.88 -25.23
C LEU A 481 -28.30 -4.02 -26.07
N HIS A 482 -29.59 -4.35 -26.08
CA HIS A 482 -30.58 -3.55 -26.81
C HIS A 482 -30.72 -2.14 -26.23
N ARG A 483 -30.63 -2.01 -24.90
CA ARG A 483 -30.67 -0.70 -24.24
C ARG A 483 -29.41 0.12 -24.51
N LEU A 484 -28.24 -0.50 -24.55
CA LEU A 484 -26.99 0.15 -24.97
C LEU A 484 -27.10 0.71 -26.39
N GLU A 485 -27.63 -0.06 -27.32
CA GLU A 485 -27.84 0.38 -28.71
C GLU A 485 -28.82 1.57 -28.79
N GLN A 486 -29.90 1.51 -28.01
CA GLN A 486 -30.86 2.61 -27.92
C GLN A 486 -30.21 3.87 -27.33
N MET A 487 -29.39 3.74 -26.28
CA MET A 487 -28.69 4.87 -25.66
C MET A 487 -27.64 5.49 -26.60
N LEU A 488 -26.99 4.69 -27.44
CA LEU A 488 -26.09 5.18 -28.49
C LEU A 488 -26.83 5.98 -29.57
N SER A 489 -28.10 5.68 -29.81
CA SER A 489 -28.90 6.32 -30.87
C SER A 489 -29.72 7.53 -30.39
N ALA A 490 -30.26 7.45 -29.17
CA ALA A 490 -31.22 8.42 -28.62
C ALA A 490 -30.69 9.17 -27.38
N GLY A 491 -29.46 8.91 -26.96
CA GLY A 491 -28.83 9.47 -25.77
C GLY A 491 -29.06 8.64 -24.50
N PRO A 492 -28.25 8.84 -23.44
CA PRO A 492 -28.30 7.98 -22.26
C PRO A 492 -29.61 8.05 -21.46
N GLU A 493 -30.28 9.20 -21.48
CA GLU A 493 -31.56 9.39 -20.77
C GLU A 493 -32.65 8.42 -21.24
N ALA A 494 -32.57 7.95 -22.49
CA ALA A 494 -33.52 7.02 -23.07
C ALA A 494 -33.53 5.64 -22.39
N GLY A 495 -32.50 5.29 -21.61
CA GLY A 495 -32.39 3.94 -21.06
C GLY A 495 -31.59 3.70 -19.80
N LEU A 496 -30.92 4.71 -19.24
CA LEU A 496 -30.02 4.54 -18.09
C LEU A 496 -30.67 3.86 -16.88
N ARG A 497 -31.85 4.31 -16.45
CA ARG A 497 -32.54 3.76 -15.25
C ARG A 497 -32.87 2.28 -15.39
N GLU A 498 -33.32 1.87 -16.57
CA GLU A 498 -33.64 0.46 -16.82
C GLU A 498 -32.37 -0.37 -16.92
N MET A 499 -31.32 0.18 -17.52
CA MET A 499 -30.04 -0.50 -17.61
C MET A 499 -29.42 -0.76 -16.22
N GLU A 500 -29.47 0.23 -15.31
CA GLU A 500 -29.05 0.06 -13.92
C GLU A 500 -29.90 -0.99 -13.18
N ALA A 501 -31.22 -0.99 -13.39
CA ALA A 501 -32.11 -1.99 -12.81
C ALA A 501 -31.82 -3.42 -13.31
N LEU A 502 -31.57 -3.57 -14.62
CA LEU A 502 -31.21 -4.85 -15.24
C LEU A 502 -29.86 -5.37 -14.72
N LEU A 503 -28.85 -4.50 -14.59
CA LEU A 503 -27.54 -4.87 -14.04
C LEU A 503 -27.64 -5.32 -12.58
N THR A 504 -28.43 -4.61 -11.77
CA THR A 504 -28.71 -4.99 -10.38
C THR A 504 -29.40 -6.36 -10.33
N SER A 505 -30.44 -6.55 -11.15
CA SER A 505 -31.17 -7.82 -11.26
C SER A 505 -30.26 -8.98 -11.69
N MET A 506 -29.29 -8.74 -12.58
CA MET A 506 -28.31 -9.72 -12.99
C MET A 506 -27.39 -10.12 -11.84
N GLY A 507 -26.89 -9.14 -11.06
CA GLY A 507 -26.05 -9.40 -9.88
C GLY A 507 -26.76 -10.30 -8.86
N ASP A 508 -28.03 -10.02 -8.60
CA ASP A 508 -28.88 -10.82 -7.70
C ASP A 508 -29.09 -12.25 -8.22
N LEU A 509 -29.43 -12.40 -9.51
CA LEU A 509 -29.60 -13.70 -10.16
C LEU A 509 -28.31 -14.53 -10.12
N HIS A 510 -27.18 -13.92 -10.47
CA HIS A 510 -25.87 -14.56 -10.44
C HIS A 510 -25.56 -15.09 -9.03
N GLY A 511 -25.70 -14.23 -8.01
CA GLY A 511 -25.48 -14.62 -6.62
C GLY A 511 -26.35 -15.80 -6.18
N ALA A 512 -27.65 -15.73 -6.49
CA ALA A 512 -28.63 -16.77 -6.17
C ALA A 512 -28.27 -18.13 -6.79
N VAL A 513 -27.98 -18.13 -8.10
CA VAL A 513 -27.74 -19.35 -8.87
C VAL A 513 -26.41 -19.98 -8.47
N VAL A 514 -25.34 -19.19 -8.31
CA VAL A 514 -24.03 -19.69 -7.87
C VAL A 514 -24.12 -20.32 -6.47
N ALA A 515 -24.81 -19.66 -5.53
CA ALA A 515 -24.99 -20.19 -4.19
C ALA A 515 -25.72 -21.55 -4.23
N LYS A 516 -26.75 -21.66 -5.08
CA LYS A 516 -27.53 -22.89 -5.22
C LYS A 516 -26.73 -24.02 -5.83
N ILE A 517 -26.01 -23.77 -6.93
CA ILE A 517 -25.16 -24.76 -7.57
C ILE A 517 -24.04 -25.22 -6.61
N SER A 518 -23.42 -24.29 -5.87
CA SER A 518 -22.42 -24.64 -4.86
C SER A 518 -22.99 -25.55 -3.75
N GLY A 519 -24.23 -25.30 -3.33
CA GLY A 519 -24.95 -26.15 -2.39
C GLY A 519 -25.16 -27.57 -2.91
N LEU A 520 -25.57 -27.72 -4.17
CA LEU A 520 -25.74 -29.01 -4.84
C LEU A 520 -24.41 -29.75 -5.00
N MET A 521 -23.35 -29.08 -5.46
CA MET A 521 -22.03 -29.68 -5.67
C MET A 521 -21.44 -30.31 -4.40
N LYS A 522 -21.75 -29.75 -3.21
CA LYS A 522 -21.33 -30.33 -1.93
C LYS A 522 -22.00 -31.66 -1.60
N ILE A 523 -23.18 -31.92 -2.18
CA ILE A 523 -24.02 -33.09 -1.87
C ILE A 523 -23.88 -34.16 -2.97
N SER A 524 -23.59 -33.78 -4.21
CA SER A 524 -23.78 -34.62 -5.40
C SER A 524 -22.65 -35.64 -5.73
N GLY A 525 -21.58 -35.75 -4.94
CA GLY A 525 -20.49 -36.72 -5.19
C GLY A 525 -19.83 -36.55 -6.58
N TYR A 526 -19.30 -37.62 -7.20
CA TYR A 526 -18.84 -37.67 -8.61
C TYR A 526 -19.91 -38.30 -9.54
N SER A 527 -21.11 -37.72 -9.60
CA SER A 527 -22.21 -38.22 -10.44
C SER A 527 -22.39 -37.41 -11.74
N VAL A 528 -23.19 -37.91 -12.70
CA VAL A 528 -23.57 -37.19 -13.94
C VAL A 528 -24.19 -35.79 -13.67
N ASN A 529 -24.79 -35.61 -12.48
CA ASN A 529 -25.33 -34.31 -12.06
C ASN A 529 -24.23 -33.27 -11.83
N VAL A 530 -23.01 -33.67 -11.50
CA VAL A 530 -21.87 -32.76 -11.31
C VAL A 530 -21.48 -32.09 -12.62
N LEU A 531 -21.45 -32.85 -13.72
CA LEU A 531 -21.13 -32.31 -15.03
C LEU A 531 -22.15 -31.23 -15.44
N LYS A 532 -23.45 -31.49 -15.24
CA LYS A 532 -24.51 -30.49 -15.48
C LYS A 532 -24.40 -29.26 -14.58
N LEU A 533 -23.96 -29.43 -13.33
CA LEU A 533 -23.72 -28.32 -12.41
C LEU A 533 -22.49 -27.51 -12.80
N GLU A 534 -21.41 -28.16 -13.24
CA GLU A 534 -20.23 -27.50 -13.80
C GLU A 534 -20.60 -26.72 -15.06
N GLN A 535 -21.44 -27.29 -15.93
CA GLN A 535 -21.95 -26.58 -17.11
C GLN A 535 -22.76 -25.35 -16.71
N SER A 536 -23.70 -25.52 -15.77
CA SER A 536 -24.52 -24.42 -15.28
C SER A 536 -23.64 -23.32 -14.66
N MET A 537 -22.63 -23.68 -13.87
CA MET A 537 -21.67 -22.72 -13.30
C MET A 537 -20.91 -21.96 -14.37
N TYR A 538 -20.40 -22.67 -15.37
CA TYR A 538 -19.64 -22.05 -16.45
C TYR A 538 -20.51 -21.03 -17.20
N THR A 539 -21.71 -21.42 -17.61
CA THR A 539 -22.66 -20.54 -18.31
C THR A 539 -23.04 -19.32 -17.47
N VAL A 540 -23.36 -19.52 -16.19
CA VAL A 540 -23.70 -18.43 -15.25
C VAL A 540 -22.56 -17.42 -15.12
N VAL A 541 -21.32 -17.90 -15.08
CA VAL A 541 -20.13 -17.05 -15.00
C VAL A 541 -19.90 -16.27 -16.30
N GLU A 542 -20.05 -16.91 -17.46
CA GLU A 542 -19.85 -16.25 -18.74
C GLU A 542 -20.97 -15.22 -19.04
N LEU A 543 -22.23 -15.51 -18.69
CA LEU A 543 -23.33 -14.54 -18.75
C LEU A 543 -23.06 -13.32 -17.86
N TYR A 544 -22.68 -13.53 -16.59
CA TYR A 544 -22.34 -12.41 -15.71
C TYR A 544 -21.16 -11.56 -16.22
N LYS A 545 -20.19 -12.18 -16.91
CA LYS A 545 -19.11 -11.43 -17.58
C LYS A 545 -19.64 -10.57 -18.73
N ILE A 546 -20.60 -11.06 -19.51
CA ILE A 546 -21.27 -10.28 -20.56
C ILE A 546 -21.93 -9.05 -19.95
N SER A 547 -22.66 -9.20 -18.84
CA SER A 547 -23.30 -8.06 -18.15
C SER A 547 -22.29 -7.07 -17.60
N SER A 548 -21.17 -7.55 -17.03
CA SER A 548 -20.07 -6.69 -16.56
C SER A 548 -19.41 -5.90 -17.72
N LEU A 549 -19.37 -6.48 -18.91
CA LEU A 549 -18.91 -5.82 -20.12
C LEU A 549 -19.95 -4.82 -20.61
N ALA A 550 -21.24 -5.13 -20.55
CA ALA A 550 -22.31 -4.19 -20.85
C ALA A 550 -22.26 -2.97 -19.91
N HIS A 551 -21.98 -3.15 -18.62
CA HIS A 551 -21.75 -2.04 -17.69
C HIS A 551 -20.52 -1.19 -18.05
N ARG A 552 -19.43 -1.82 -18.49
CA ARG A 552 -18.26 -1.10 -19.02
C ARG A 552 -18.59 -0.30 -20.29
N ALA A 553 -19.35 -0.89 -21.21
CA ALA A 553 -19.84 -0.21 -22.40
C ALA A 553 -20.71 1.00 -22.03
N LEU A 554 -21.60 0.86 -21.04
CA LEU A 554 -22.41 1.96 -20.49
C LEU A 554 -21.52 3.11 -19.99
N THR A 555 -20.46 2.80 -19.25
CA THR A 555 -19.52 3.83 -18.77
C THR A 555 -18.87 4.58 -19.92
N SER A 556 -18.48 3.88 -20.99
CA SER A 556 -18.00 4.54 -22.22
C SER A 556 -19.07 5.43 -22.84
N VAL A 557 -20.32 4.97 -22.97
CA VAL A 557 -21.44 5.75 -23.52
C VAL A 557 -21.68 7.02 -22.71
N LEU A 558 -21.75 6.92 -21.38
CA LEU A 558 -21.93 8.08 -20.50
C LEU A 558 -20.76 9.08 -20.56
N THR A 559 -19.55 8.58 -20.76
CA THR A 559 -18.37 9.45 -20.90
C THR A 559 -18.40 10.19 -22.23
N LEU A 560 -18.74 9.50 -23.33
CA LEU A 560 -18.90 10.10 -24.65
C LEU A 560 -19.99 11.19 -24.65
N ASP A 561 -21.11 10.92 -23.98
CA ASP A 561 -22.19 11.89 -23.79
C ASP A 561 -21.75 13.14 -23.01
N ARG A 562 -21.01 12.98 -21.90
CA ARG A 562 -20.45 14.13 -21.14
C ARG A 562 -19.51 15.01 -21.96
N HIS A 563 -18.82 14.42 -22.93
CA HIS A 563 -17.97 15.14 -23.88
C HIS A 563 -18.72 15.63 -25.13
N ASN A 564 -20.06 15.53 -25.15
CA ASN A 564 -20.93 15.88 -26.28
C ASN A 564 -20.51 15.19 -27.60
N VAL A 565 -20.07 13.93 -27.51
CA VAL A 565 -19.63 13.16 -28.67
C VAL A 565 -20.82 12.40 -29.25
N THR A 566 -21.24 12.78 -30.45
CA THR A 566 -22.22 12.05 -31.24
C THR A 566 -21.55 11.28 -32.37
N LEU A 567 -21.85 9.98 -32.48
CA LEU A 567 -21.44 9.18 -33.63
C LEU A 567 -22.15 9.72 -34.88
N THR A 568 -21.41 9.88 -35.98
CA THR A 568 -21.98 10.33 -37.26
C THR A 568 -21.36 9.58 -38.44
N GLY A 569 -22.10 9.54 -39.55
CA GLY A 569 -21.61 9.02 -40.83
C GLY A 569 -21.34 7.52 -40.82
N GLU A 570 -20.25 7.11 -41.50
CA GLU A 570 -19.93 5.68 -41.67
C GLU A 570 -19.54 5.00 -40.36
N LEU A 571 -18.94 5.72 -39.40
CA LEU A 571 -18.56 5.13 -38.11
C LEU A 571 -19.79 4.70 -37.31
N GLU A 572 -20.84 5.55 -37.26
CA GLU A 572 -22.10 5.21 -36.60
C GLU A 572 -22.71 3.93 -37.18
N LYS A 573 -22.73 3.83 -38.51
CA LYS A 573 -23.26 2.67 -39.22
C LYS A 573 -22.49 1.38 -38.87
N GLN A 574 -21.17 1.44 -38.79
CA GLN A 574 -20.34 0.27 -38.47
C GLN A 574 -20.45 -0.13 -36.99
N VAL A 575 -20.57 0.84 -36.08
CA VAL A 575 -20.85 0.57 -34.67
C VAL A 575 -22.21 -0.12 -34.50
N LYS A 576 -23.26 0.36 -35.20
CA LYS A 576 -24.59 -0.27 -35.22
C LYS A 576 -24.57 -1.67 -35.85
N ASP A 577 -23.81 -1.87 -36.92
CA ASP A 577 -23.63 -3.18 -37.55
C ASP A 577 -22.95 -4.19 -36.61
N LEU A 578 -21.93 -3.75 -35.87
CA LEU A 578 -21.25 -4.56 -34.86
C LEU A 578 -22.19 -4.90 -33.69
N SER A 579 -22.88 -3.91 -33.11
CA SER A 579 -23.82 -4.14 -32.01
C SER A 579 -24.95 -5.08 -32.42
N GLY A 580 -25.54 -4.88 -33.60
CA GLY A 580 -26.61 -5.73 -34.13
C GLY A 580 -26.18 -7.19 -34.30
N LYS A 581 -24.96 -7.45 -34.77
CA LYS A 581 -24.41 -8.82 -34.86
C LYS A 581 -24.27 -9.49 -33.49
N ILE A 582 -23.87 -8.74 -32.48
CA ILE A 582 -23.70 -9.26 -31.11
C ILE A 582 -25.06 -9.51 -30.46
N ILE A 583 -26.02 -8.60 -30.64
CA ILE A 583 -27.40 -8.77 -30.19
C ILE A 583 -27.99 -10.04 -30.80
N GLY A 584 -27.89 -10.21 -32.12
CA GLY A 584 -28.36 -11.43 -32.78
C GLY A 584 -27.67 -12.70 -32.25
N PHE A 585 -26.36 -12.67 -32.03
CA PHE A 585 -25.64 -13.82 -31.48
C PHE A 585 -26.06 -14.17 -30.04
N MET A 586 -26.45 -13.15 -29.26
CA MET A 586 -27.00 -13.33 -27.90
C MET A 586 -28.45 -13.85 -27.92
N GLU A 587 -29.26 -13.42 -28.89
CA GLU A 587 -30.61 -13.96 -29.14
C GLU A 587 -30.55 -15.45 -29.46
N ASP A 588 -29.63 -15.83 -30.35
CA ASP A 588 -29.36 -17.22 -30.70
C ASP A 588 -28.90 -18.06 -29.49
N LEU A 589 -28.18 -17.44 -28.54
CA LEU A 589 -27.75 -18.13 -27.32
C LEU A 589 -28.96 -18.50 -26.46
N GLY A 590 -29.96 -17.62 -26.38
CA GLY A 590 -31.23 -17.92 -25.72
C GLY A 590 -31.88 -19.18 -26.30
N ALA A 591 -31.90 -19.31 -27.62
CA ALA A 591 -32.46 -20.47 -28.31
C ALA A 591 -31.63 -21.75 -28.11
N VAL A 592 -30.29 -21.67 -28.12
CA VAL A 592 -29.43 -22.85 -27.85
C VAL A 592 -29.52 -23.36 -26.43
N LEU A 593 -29.76 -22.48 -25.45
CA LEU A 593 -30.00 -22.90 -24.07
C LEU A 593 -31.28 -23.75 -23.94
N ASP A 594 -32.23 -23.60 -24.85
CA ASP A 594 -33.46 -24.40 -24.92
C ASP A 594 -33.28 -25.66 -25.76
N ASP A 595 -32.62 -25.55 -26.91
CA ASP A 595 -32.30 -26.65 -27.81
C ASP A 595 -30.83 -26.59 -28.24
N PRO A 596 -29.95 -27.44 -27.68
CA PRO A 596 -28.54 -27.51 -28.06
C PRO A 596 -28.31 -27.79 -29.56
N ALA A 597 -29.31 -28.32 -30.28
CA ALA A 597 -29.24 -28.58 -31.71
C ALA A 597 -29.67 -27.38 -32.58
N TYR A 598 -30.11 -26.28 -31.98
CA TYR A 598 -30.59 -25.09 -32.70
C TYR A 598 -29.53 -24.49 -33.64
N LEU A 599 -28.24 -24.61 -33.31
CA LEU A 599 -27.13 -24.17 -34.16
C LEU A 599 -26.02 -25.19 -34.29
N THR A 600 -25.49 -25.29 -35.51
CA THR A 600 -24.29 -26.08 -35.79
C THR A 600 -23.02 -25.34 -35.38
N LYS A 601 -21.95 -26.10 -35.10
CA LYS A 601 -20.62 -25.54 -34.79
C LYS A 601 -20.10 -24.62 -35.90
N ALA A 602 -20.42 -24.91 -37.16
CA ALA A 602 -20.03 -24.10 -38.30
C ALA A 602 -20.72 -22.73 -38.30
N GLU A 603 -22.01 -22.67 -37.97
CA GLU A 603 -22.79 -21.42 -37.90
C GLU A 603 -22.35 -20.55 -36.72
N ILE A 604 -22.05 -21.15 -35.57
CA ILE A 604 -21.49 -20.43 -34.41
C ILE A 604 -20.12 -19.83 -34.77
N ARG A 605 -19.25 -20.61 -35.42
CA ARG A 605 -17.94 -20.12 -35.87
C ARG A 605 -18.06 -19.02 -36.92
N TYR A 606 -19.05 -19.12 -37.80
CA TYR A 606 -19.33 -18.08 -38.80
C TYR A 606 -19.72 -16.75 -38.14
N ARG A 607 -20.59 -16.77 -37.12
CA ARG A 607 -20.96 -15.58 -36.35
C ARG A 607 -19.77 -14.94 -35.64
N GLU A 608 -18.94 -15.73 -34.97
CA GLU A 608 -17.69 -15.27 -34.31
C GLU A 608 -16.78 -14.53 -35.30
N ILE A 609 -16.53 -15.14 -36.47
CA ILE A 609 -15.69 -14.53 -37.52
C ILE A 609 -16.32 -13.24 -38.06
N ALA A 610 -17.64 -13.20 -38.22
CA ALA A 610 -18.35 -12.02 -38.69
C ALA A 610 -18.23 -10.84 -37.69
N ILE A 611 -18.33 -11.12 -36.39
CA ILE A 611 -18.15 -10.12 -35.32
C ILE A 611 -16.71 -9.59 -35.34
N ASN A 612 -15.70 -10.46 -35.37
CA ASN A 612 -14.29 -10.05 -35.38
C ASN A 612 -13.96 -9.18 -36.60
N ARG A 613 -14.50 -9.52 -37.78
CA ARG A 613 -14.34 -8.70 -38.99
C ARG A 613 -15.03 -7.34 -38.89
N ALA A 614 -16.22 -7.29 -38.29
CA ALA A 614 -16.92 -6.02 -38.08
C ALA A 614 -16.17 -5.13 -37.08
N GLU A 615 -15.59 -5.72 -36.03
CA GLU A 615 -14.75 -5.01 -35.08
C GLU A 615 -13.49 -4.42 -35.73
N GLU A 616 -12.72 -5.23 -36.48
CA GLU A 616 -11.51 -4.78 -37.18
C GLU A 616 -11.79 -3.60 -38.12
N ARG A 617 -12.88 -3.68 -38.89
CA ARG A 617 -13.32 -2.60 -39.79
C ARG A 617 -13.68 -1.33 -39.01
N THR A 618 -14.45 -1.47 -37.93
CA THR A 618 -14.87 -0.32 -37.11
C THR A 618 -13.66 0.35 -36.44
N LYS A 619 -12.69 -0.43 -35.96
CA LYS A 619 -11.43 0.08 -35.40
C LYS A 619 -10.60 0.86 -36.43
N ALA A 620 -10.46 0.32 -37.64
CA ALA A 620 -9.72 0.99 -38.71
C ALA A 620 -10.32 2.36 -39.04
N LEU A 621 -11.66 2.43 -39.16
CA LEU A 621 -12.37 3.69 -39.40
C LEU A 621 -12.24 4.68 -38.24
N LEU A 622 -12.29 4.20 -36.99
CA LEU A 622 -12.08 5.06 -35.83
C LEU A 622 -10.67 5.67 -35.82
N ILE A 623 -9.63 4.87 -36.12
CA ILE A 623 -8.25 5.36 -36.19
C ILE A 623 -8.11 6.42 -37.28
N GLU A 624 -8.73 6.22 -38.44
CA GLU A 624 -8.75 7.22 -39.51
C GLU A 624 -9.47 8.51 -39.07
N ALA A 625 -10.61 8.39 -38.37
CA ALA A 625 -11.35 9.53 -37.85
C ALA A 625 -10.57 10.33 -36.80
N ILE A 626 -9.82 9.65 -35.92
CA ILE A 626 -8.89 10.30 -34.97
C ILE A 626 -7.77 11.02 -35.73
N GLY A 627 -7.20 10.39 -36.75
CA GLY A 627 -6.17 11.00 -37.60
C GLY A 627 -6.64 12.26 -38.33
N LYS A 628 -7.94 12.33 -38.67
CA LYS A 628 -8.62 13.49 -39.25
C LYS A 628 -9.13 14.51 -38.23
N ALA A 629 -8.78 14.34 -36.95
CA ALA A 629 -9.21 15.19 -35.83
C ALA A 629 -10.75 15.30 -35.64
N ALA A 630 -11.51 14.30 -36.11
CA ALA A 630 -12.96 14.23 -35.85
C ALA A 630 -13.26 13.87 -34.38
N TYR A 631 -12.31 13.22 -33.70
CA TYR A 631 -12.37 12.86 -32.28
C TYR A 631 -11.03 13.20 -31.62
N THR A 632 -11.06 13.60 -30.35
CA THR A 632 -9.83 13.81 -29.56
C THR A 632 -9.21 12.45 -29.20
N PRO A 633 -7.92 12.39 -28.83
CA PRO A 633 -7.30 11.14 -28.39
C PRO A 633 -8.03 10.49 -27.20
N GLU A 634 -8.56 11.31 -26.28
CA GLU A 634 -9.32 10.86 -25.12
C GLU A 634 -10.67 10.25 -25.52
N THR A 635 -11.48 10.95 -26.32
CA THR A 635 -12.79 10.43 -26.76
C THR A 635 -12.63 9.25 -27.72
N GLY A 636 -11.59 9.27 -28.55
CA GLY A 636 -11.17 8.15 -29.39
C GLY A 636 -10.81 6.90 -28.58
N GLN A 637 -10.14 7.05 -27.43
CA GLN A 637 -9.86 5.92 -26.53
C GLN A 637 -11.15 5.32 -25.96
N HIS A 638 -12.12 6.14 -25.57
CA HIS A 638 -13.41 5.65 -25.06
C HIS A 638 -14.24 4.93 -26.15
N LEU A 639 -14.21 5.42 -27.39
CA LEU A 639 -14.82 4.74 -28.54
C LEU A 639 -14.12 3.40 -28.84
N LEU A 640 -12.80 3.37 -28.81
CA LEU A 640 -12.04 2.13 -29.02
C LEU A 640 -12.33 1.11 -27.91
N GLN A 641 -12.48 1.58 -26.67
CA GLN A 641 -12.87 0.77 -25.53
C GLN A 641 -14.27 0.20 -25.72
N LEU A 642 -15.23 1.00 -26.19
CA LEU A 642 -16.60 0.55 -26.48
C LEU A 642 -16.60 -0.56 -27.55
N ILE A 643 -15.92 -0.33 -28.69
CA ILE A 643 -15.80 -1.31 -29.78
C ILE A 643 -15.15 -2.61 -29.30
N SER A 644 -14.07 -2.51 -28.54
CA SER A 644 -13.37 -3.70 -28.00
C SER A 644 -14.20 -4.42 -26.94
N THR A 645 -15.10 -3.71 -26.25
CA THR A 645 -16.01 -4.31 -25.27
C THR A 645 -17.08 -5.13 -25.97
N TYR A 646 -17.59 -4.66 -27.11
CA TYR A 646 -18.52 -5.40 -27.96
C TYR A 646 -17.91 -6.73 -28.47
N GLU A 647 -16.67 -6.73 -28.97
CA GLU A 647 -15.99 -7.97 -29.35
C GLU A 647 -15.81 -8.93 -28.16
N GLN A 648 -15.43 -8.41 -27.00
CA GLN A 648 -15.27 -9.22 -25.80
C GLN A 648 -16.58 -9.91 -25.41
N ILE A 649 -17.72 -9.22 -25.54
CA ILE A 649 -19.05 -9.80 -25.34
C ILE A 649 -19.26 -10.95 -26.33
N GLY A 650 -19.01 -10.73 -27.62
CA GLY A 650 -19.10 -11.79 -28.65
C GLY A 650 -18.24 -13.01 -28.33
N ASN A 651 -17.03 -12.81 -27.81
CA ASN A 651 -16.15 -13.90 -27.38
C ASN A 651 -16.70 -14.70 -26.19
N HIS A 652 -17.36 -14.04 -25.24
CA HIS A 652 -18.00 -14.72 -24.11
C HIS A 652 -19.24 -15.50 -24.56
N VAL A 653 -20.05 -14.94 -25.44
CA VAL A 653 -21.17 -15.65 -26.09
C VAL A 653 -20.66 -16.90 -26.81
N TYR A 654 -19.62 -16.76 -27.64
CA TYR A 654 -18.99 -17.89 -28.32
C TYR A 654 -18.49 -18.98 -27.37
N ARG A 655 -17.87 -18.60 -26.25
CA ARG A 655 -17.37 -19.56 -25.25
C ARG A 655 -18.49 -20.37 -24.62
N ILE A 656 -19.66 -19.78 -24.42
CA ILE A 656 -20.83 -20.52 -23.94
C ILE A 656 -21.24 -21.55 -25.00
N PHE A 657 -21.35 -21.15 -26.27
CA PHE A 657 -21.67 -22.05 -27.36
C PHE A 657 -20.68 -23.21 -27.53
N ASP A 658 -19.37 -22.92 -27.60
CA ASP A 658 -18.34 -23.95 -27.77
C ASP A 658 -18.35 -24.95 -26.60
N PHE A 659 -18.60 -24.44 -25.38
CA PHE A 659 -18.72 -25.28 -24.20
C PHE A 659 -20.00 -26.15 -24.22
N CYS A 660 -21.14 -25.61 -24.65
CA CYS A 660 -22.38 -26.38 -24.84
C CYS A 660 -22.23 -27.48 -25.90
N LEU A 661 -21.54 -27.20 -27.02
CA LEU A 661 -21.35 -28.16 -28.11
C LEU A 661 -20.34 -29.26 -27.80
N LEU A 662 -19.19 -28.92 -27.17
CA LEU A 662 -18.17 -29.90 -26.79
C LEU A 662 -18.71 -31.01 -25.87
N GLN A 663 -19.82 -30.76 -25.18
CA GLN A 663 -20.44 -31.72 -24.28
C GLN A 663 -21.57 -32.50 -24.95
N ALA A 664 -22.27 -31.93 -25.94
CA ALA A 664 -23.23 -32.67 -26.77
C ALA A 664 -22.55 -33.82 -27.53
N ASP A 665 -21.30 -33.60 -27.98
CA ASP A 665 -20.46 -34.61 -28.63
C ASP A 665 -19.90 -35.68 -27.67
N ASN A 666 -19.87 -35.42 -26.36
CA ASN A 666 -19.39 -36.38 -25.33
C ASN A 666 -20.53 -37.21 -24.70
N VAL A 667 -21.79 -36.86 -24.96
CA VAL A 667 -22.98 -37.56 -24.44
C VAL A 667 -23.62 -38.48 -25.51
N ARG A 668 -23.26 -38.30 -26.78
CA ARG A 668 -23.49 -39.28 -27.86
C ARG A 668 -22.35 -40.28 -27.90
#